data_AF-A0A2P8VZL4-F1
#
_entry.id   AF-A0A2P8VZL4-F1
#
_cell.length_a   1.000
_cell.length_b   1.000
_cell.length_c   1.000
_cell.angle_alpha   90.00
_cell.angle_beta   90.00
_cell.angle_gamma   90.00
#
_symmetry.space_group_name_H-M   'P 1'
#
loop_
_entity.id
_entity.type
_entity.pdbx_description
1 polymer ?
#
loop_
_entity_poly.entity_id
_entity_poly.type
_entity_poly.pdbx_seq_one_letter_code
_entity_poly.pdbx_strand_id
1 'polypeptide(L)'
;MALRSPFRPKNSSAPGSVQVWVGARPRRLRRGLVLLLALGSFGAGLALLGLSFRLGLRLMLNPDALPGVLAQFQRSQQVALPPATSLEDLRQQAEAAQQRLGEPLPLGEPDPNGSGMLLVPVIEATSGAIASLTLLESKGYDGELRAIATLPVPPLSKDLVLAPWLNNSQAPTAAPSTFALTQVVPLPAPPVATDGMWLTLEGTWLQQGLTLRYGHLLHYDPQHQRLALLKPWSSPVNRPPQWADLDGDGPSDLIIDETVGLETVLGGWQVIAGATPRLHLVSWVRVPVDAGAQAGAYQQALRLARSGLWSLAETSLNNLKAALADSWTPAAEAQLRLAKRHAAITRQQADQDWSTPTQQVLALLIDGRWEAALTQMETNPDQLPTLINRLGTDRGRMWNRISAAAARPDPDPAVYAWGGLALKAQQNQPTSLDGATQDWLTRQPVPAATHQRLSRLLTALSNSQSQTVASKSAEATRQDSDQGAIAPAQTSSGTIAIAPLEAIIGQARPISAPPTGYAAPGQTLDPALGQWYAVELRTVRQNQAWRQGFATPAAADPAVVWPAVRPAAQASPQVLRWVTPTTGVPSPLTVRGLSLADGNTTLLATGPAVTDSVLPPLVFSQGALTWLDANQQQRPDAEAIATPVSTVLFGSQPLPTGFAGALTDLTQHSLDLTGDGQPERVLTWDDDALSRLAQWQLSVDRSSPKTVILNSDNQVIYSDLYAPQSLVALTNPADGAIALLVHRAGSYELLTWNAATKQFE
;
A
#
# COMPACT_ATOMS: atom_id res chain seq x y z
N MET A 1 -7.75 -33.28 64.39
CA MET A 1 -9.02 -34.00 64.63
C MET A 1 -8.81 -35.48 64.29
N ALA A 2 -9.62 -36.40 64.82
CA ALA A 2 -9.59 -37.86 64.58
C ALA A 2 -9.76 -38.24 63.08
N LEU A 3 -9.43 -39.42 62.53
CA LEU A 3 -8.74 -40.69 62.93
C LEU A 3 -8.24 -41.38 61.61
N ARG A 4 -7.96 -42.70 61.37
CA ARG A 4 -8.13 -44.02 62.03
C ARG A 4 -7.13 -45.07 61.44
N SER A 5 -7.23 -46.33 61.86
CA SER A 5 -6.63 -47.56 61.28
C SER A 5 -7.55 -48.77 61.64
N PRO A 6 -7.20 -50.08 61.50
CA PRO A 6 -6.25 -50.84 60.65
C PRO A 6 -6.97 -52.04 59.93
N PHE A 7 -6.27 -53.10 59.45
CA PHE A 7 -6.49 -54.54 59.82
C PHE A 7 -5.60 -55.58 59.06
N ARG A 8 -5.49 -56.83 59.58
CA ARG A 8 -4.69 -57.97 59.06
C ARG A 8 -5.08 -59.34 59.69
N PRO A 9 -5.18 -60.44 58.92
CA PRO A 9 -4.70 -61.81 59.31
C PRO A 9 -3.89 -62.50 58.16
N LYS A 10 -3.06 -63.58 58.27
CA LYS A 10 -3.03 -64.89 59.00
C LYS A 10 -4.01 -65.96 58.43
N ASN A 11 -3.71 -67.27 58.30
CA ASN A 11 -2.48 -68.10 58.37
C ASN A 11 -2.74 -69.58 57.89
N SER A 12 -1.68 -70.39 57.61
CA SER A 12 -1.67 -71.90 57.57
C SER A 12 -2.50 -72.64 56.47
N SER A 13 -2.29 -73.92 56.08
CA SER A 13 -1.34 -75.01 56.45
C SER A 13 -1.16 -76.09 55.32
N ALA A 14 -0.20 -77.01 55.44
CA ALA A 14 0.13 -78.14 54.52
C ALA A 14 -0.51 -79.50 54.99
N PRO A 15 -0.13 -80.77 54.61
CA PRO A 15 1.14 -81.30 54.02
C PRO A 15 1.08 -82.48 52.97
N GLY A 16 2.25 -82.92 52.45
CA GLY A 16 2.51 -84.21 51.75
C GLY A 16 2.64 -84.13 50.21
N SER A 17 3.55 -84.83 49.50
CA SER A 17 4.56 -85.84 49.90
C SER A 17 5.79 -85.97 48.93
N VAL A 18 6.96 -86.34 49.49
CA VAL A 18 8.03 -87.26 48.98
C VAL A 18 8.81 -86.99 47.64
N GLN A 19 10.07 -86.52 47.80
CA GLN A 19 11.39 -86.96 47.24
C GLN A 19 11.83 -86.91 45.73
N VAL A 20 12.82 -86.02 45.45
CA VAL A 20 14.16 -86.13 44.75
C VAL A 20 14.27 -86.92 43.40
N TRP A 21 14.93 -86.47 42.30
CA TRP A 21 16.35 -86.05 42.11
C TRP A 21 16.63 -85.20 40.82
N VAL A 22 17.77 -84.46 40.84
CA VAL A 22 18.51 -83.71 39.77
C VAL A 22 17.77 -82.69 38.88
N GLY A 23 18.33 -81.47 38.76
CA GLY A 23 18.05 -80.50 37.69
C GLY A 23 19.23 -79.52 37.48
N ALA A 24 19.48 -79.07 36.25
CA ALA A 24 20.72 -78.37 35.86
C ALA A 24 20.60 -76.83 35.64
N ARG A 25 21.76 -76.18 35.46
CA ARG A 25 21.97 -74.72 35.28
C ARG A 25 20.98 -74.00 34.33
N PRO A 26 20.41 -72.83 34.69
CA PRO A 26 19.64 -72.00 33.76
C PRO A 26 20.51 -71.01 32.96
N ARG A 27 20.67 -71.23 31.64
CA ARG A 27 21.13 -70.20 30.68
C ARG A 27 19.94 -69.30 30.28
N ARG A 28 19.77 -68.12 30.90
CA ARG A 28 18.78 -67.10 30.43
C ARG A 28 19.27 -65.65 30.56
N LEU A 29 20.30 -65.28 29.80
CA LEU A 29 20.81 -63.89 29.72
C LEU A 29 20.94 -63.43 28.25
N ARG A 30 19.84 -63.51 27.49
CA ARG A 30 19.80 -63.01 26.08
C ARG A 30 18.41 -62.57 25.55
N ARG A 31 17.34 -62.60 26.35
CA ARG A 31 15.98 -62.21 25.89
C ARG A 31 15.54 -60.78 26.26
N GLY A 32 16.20 -60.11 27.21
CA GLY A 32 15.85 -58.74 27.60
C GLY A 32 16.24 -57.67 26.57
N LEU A 33 17.42 -57.81 25.94
CA LEU A 33 17.98 -56.78 25.06
C LEU A 33 17.16 -56.56 23.77
N VAL A 34 16.59 -57.64 23.23
CA VAL A 34 15.81 -57.60 21.97
C VAL A 34 14.49 -56.85 22.14
N LEU A 35 13.86 -56.92 23.32
CA LEU A 35 12.59 -56.25 23.58
C LEU A 35 12.75 -54.72 23.68
N LEU A 36 13.85 -54.24 24.24
CA LEU A 36 14.15 -52.80 24.36
C LEU A 36 14.46 -52.16 23.00
N LEU A 37 15.18 -52.87 22.12
CA LEU A 37 15.44 -52.39 20.76
C LEU A 37 14.17 -52.30 19.90
N ALA A 38 13.20 -53.21 20.11
CA ALA A 38 11.90 -53.17 19.42
C ALA A 38 10.98 -52.02 19.90
N LEU A 39 11.08 -51.60 21.16
CA LEU A 39 10.32 -50.48 21.70
C LEU A 39 10.89 -49.11 21.26
N GLY A 40 12.22 -49.00 21.14
CA GLY A 40 12.86 -47.76 20.68
C GLY A 40 12.50 -47.37 19.24
N SER A 41 12.46 -48.35 18.32
CA SER A 41 12.13 -48.09 16.91
C SER A 41 10.67 -47.69 16.68
N PHE A 42 9.72 -48.28 17.43
CA PHE A 42 8.30 -47.93 17.33
C PHE A 42 8.00 -46.50 17.83
N GLY A 43 8.70 -46.05 18.88
CA GLY A 43 8.59 -44.67 19.38
C GLY A 43 9.06 -43.62 18.36
N ALA A 44 10.19 -43.88 17.68
CA ALA A 44 10.71 -42.99 16.64
C ALA A 44 9.76 -42.90 15.42
N GLY A 45 9.18 -44.02 14.98
CA GLY A 45 8.21 -44.04 13.88
C GLY A 45 6.94 -43.24 14.17
N LEU A 46 6.39 -43.36 15.38
CA LEU A 46 5.22 -42.58 15.81
C LEU A 46 5.51 -41.09 15.97
N ALA A 47 6.71 -40.72 16.42
CA ALA A 47 7.14 -39.32 16.48
C ALA A 47 7.22 -38.69 15.07
N LEU A 48 7.78 -39.41 14.09
CA LEU A 48 7.85 -38.95 12.69
C LEU A 48 6.48 -38.84 12.03
N LEU A 49 5.57 -39.80 12.27
CA LEU A 49 4.19 -39.73 11.78
C LEU A 49 3.39 -38.58 12.42
N GLY A 50 3.60 -38.31 13.72
CA GLY A 50 3.03 -37.14 14.38
C GLY A 50 3.55 -35.82 13.79
N LEU A 51 4.84 -35.75 13.44
CA LEU A 51 5.44 -34.60 12.79
C LEU A 51 4.93 -34.40 11.37
N SER A 52 4.85 -35.44 10.55
CA SER A 52 4.36 -35.35 9.16
C SER A 52 2.88 -35.01 9.09
N PHE A 53 2.04 -35.57 9.97
CA PHE A 53 0.62 -35.21 10.05
C PHE A 53 0.43 -33.75 10.48
N ARG A 54 1.20 -33.27 11.48
CA ARG A 54 1.12 -31.88 11.94
C ARG A 54 1.67 -30.89 10.92
N LEU A 55 2.65 -31.30 10.11
CA LEU A 55 3.13 -30.52 8.97
C LEU A 55 2.05 -30.47 7.88
N GLY A 56 1.51 -31.62 7.45
CA GLY A 56 0.45 -31.70 6.44
C GLY A 56 -0.79 -30.87 6.81
N LEU A 57 -1.25 -30.94 8.07
CA LEU A 57 -2.36 -30.12 8.54
C LEU A 57 -2.03 -28.60 8.48
N ARG A 58 -0.79 -28.22 8.78
CA ARG A 58 -0.33 -26.82 8.69
C ARG A 58 -0.24 -26.34 7.24
N LEU A 59 0.16 -27.20 6.31
CA LEU A 59 0.21 -26.91 4.87
C LEU A 59 -1.20 -26.82 4.26
N MET A 60 -2.14 -27.62 4.73
CA MET A 60 -3.55 -27.58 4.30
C MET A 60 -4.30 -26.35 4.84
N LEU A 61 -3.81 -25.74 5.94
CA LEU A 61 -4.35 -24.51 6.52
C LEU A 61 -3.59 -23.24 6.10
N ASN A 62 -2.36 -23.36 5.58
CA ASN A 62 -1.55 -22.26 5.07
C ASN A 62 -0.48 -22.83 4.10
N PRO A 63 -0.78 -22.90 2.79
CA PRO A 63 0.15 -23.46 1.80
C PRO A 63 1.42 -22.60 1.61
N ASP A 64 1.30 -21.28 1.79
CA ASP A 64 2.37 -20.30 1.65
C ASP A 64 3.45 -20.41 2.76
N ALA A 65 3.24 -21.28 3.75
CA ALA A 65 4.24 -21.63 4.74
C ALA A 65 5.43 -22.44 4.17
N LEU A 66 5.28 -23.09 3.00
CA LEU A 66 6.35 -23.89 2.38
C LEU A 66 7.60 -23.07 2.04
N PRO A 67 7.51 -21.95 1.28
CA PRO A 67 8.61 -21.04 1.08
C PRO A 67 9.25 -20.58 2.40
N GLY A 68 8.44 -20.26 3.42
CA GLY A 68 8.94 -19.80 4.72
C GLY A 68 9.79 -20.84 5.46
N VAL A 69 9.32 -22.09 5.54
CA VAL A 69 10.02 -23.16 6.27
C VAL A 69 11.23 -23.68 5.49
N LEU A 70 11.12 -23.84 4.17
CA LEU A 70 12.27 -24.24 3.33
C LEU A 70 13.32 -23.13 3.27
N ALA A 71 12.93 -21.87 3.19
CA ALA A 71 13.86 -20.75 3.31
C ALA A 71 14.47 -20.66 4.71
N GLN A 72 13.79 -21.05 5.80
CA GLN A 72 14.45 -21.15 7.12
C GLN A 72 15.52 -22.26 7.16
N PHE A 73 15.25 -23.41 6.55
CA PHE A 73 16.26 -24.48 6.44
C PHE A 73 17.42 -24.13 5.50
N GLN A 74 17.20 -23.37 4.42
CA GLN A 74 18.27 -22.88 3.54
C GLN A 74 19.03 -21.69 4.14
N ARG A 75 18.36 -20.74 4.82
CA ARG A 75 19.01 -19.62 5.54
C ARG A 75 19.88 -20.11 6.71
N SER A 76 19.65 -21.33 7.21
CA SER A 76 20.56 -22.00 8.15
C SER A 76 21.95 -22.32 7.55
N GLN A 77 22.14 -22.12 6.24
CA GLN A 77 23.44 -22.18 5.56
C GLN A 77 24.01 -20.79 5.20
N GLN A 78 23.55 -19.72 5.84
CA GLN A 78 24.40 -18.53 5.97
C GLN A 78 25.66 -18.93 6.75
N VAL A 79 26.77 -19.13 6.02
CA VAL A 79 28.06 -19.49 6.60
C VAL A 79 28.51 -18.35 7.52
N ALA A 80 28.43 -18.59 8.83
CA ALA A 80 29.08 -17.73 9.80
C ALA A 80 30.58 -17.78 9.54
N LEU A 81 31.13 -16.72 8.95
CA LEU A 81 32.55 -16.61 8.64
C LEU A 81 33.37 -16.85 9.93
N PRO A 82 34.37 -17.76 9.92
CA PRO A 82 35.16 -18.04 11.11
C PRO A 82 35.88 -16.76 11.58
N PRO A 83 36.12 -16.60 12.89
CA PRO A 83 36.64 -15.35 13.45
C PRO A 83 37.97 -14.96 12.80
N ALA A 84 37.94 -13.90 11.99
CA ALA A 84 39.08 -13.49 11.18
C ALA A 84 40.21 -12.90 12.03
N THR A 85 41.44 -13.28 11.68
CA THR A 85 42.70 -12.83 12.30
C THR A 85 43.29 -11.57 11.65
N SER A 86 42.70 -11.10 10.55
CA SER A 86 43.04 -9.85 9.88
C SER A 86 41.89 -9.41 8.96
N LEU A 87 41.96 -8.17 8.45
CA LEU A 87 41.05 -7.69 7.39
C LEU A 87 41.18 -8.49 6.09
N GLU A 88 42.37 -9.04 5.81
CA GLU A 88 42.64 -9.79 4.58
C GLU A 88 42.15 -11.24 4.67
N ASP A 89 42.24 -11.87 5.85
CA ASP A 89 41.53 -13.13 6.13
C ASP A 89 40.01 -12.93 5.95
N LEU A 90 39.45 -11.82 6.45
CA LEU A 90 38.04 -11.51 6.30
C LEU A 90 37.65 -11.27 4.82
N ARG A 91 38.52 -10.65 4.03
CA ARG A 91 38.35 -10.51 2.57
C ARG A 91 38.31 -11.88 1.89
N GLN A 92 39.31 -12.73 2.11
CA GLN A 92 39.41 -14.04 1.46
C GLN A 92 38.22 -14.95 1.83
N GLN A 93 37.77 -14.91 3.09
CA GLN A 93 36.58 -15.62 3.53
C GLN A 93 35.29 -15.08 2.90
N ALA A 94 35.15 -13.76 2.76
CA ALA A 94 34.01 -13.14 2.09
C ALA A 94 33.99 -13.52 0.59
N GLU A 95 35.12 -13.41 -0.10
CA GLU A 95 35.23 -13.75 -1.53
C GLU A 95 34.90 -15.23 -1.79
N ALA A 96 35.38 -16.14 -0.93
CA ALA A 96 35.01 -17.56 -0.95
C ALA A 96 33.51 -17.82 -0.71
N ALA A 97 32.81 -16.89 -0.06
CA ALA A 97 31.37 -16.93 0.19
C ALA A 97 30.53 -16.11 -0.82
N GLN A 98 31.12 -15.66 -1.93
CA GLN A 98 30.50 -14.75 -2.92
C GLN A 98 30.02 -13.41 -2.31
N GLN A 99 30.75 -12.94 -1.31
CA GLN A 99 30.56 -11.68 -0.61
C GLN A 99 31.78 -10.77 -0.83
N ARG A 100 31.63 -9.49 -0.50
CA ARG A 100 32.69 -8.47 -0.52
C ARG A 100 32.64 -7.65 0.76
N LEU A 101 33.77 -7.10 1.18
CA LEU A 101 33.77 -6.12 2.26
C LEU A 101 33.27 -4.77 1.71
N GLY A 102 32.45 -4.07 2.51
CA GLY A 102 32.20 -2.64 2.35
C GLY A 102 33.25 -1.82 3.09
N GLU A 103 33.02 -0.51 3.17
CA GLU A 103 33.95 0.43 3.80
C GLU A 103 33.98 0.24 5.33
N PRO A 104 35.16 0.07 5.96
CA PRO A 104 35.29 0.00 7.41
C PRO A 104 34.92 1.32 8.08
N LEU A 105 34.00 1.28 9.06
CA LEU A 105 33.50 2.44 9.77
C LEU A 105 34.09 2.51 11.20
N PRO A 106 34.88 3.52 11.57
CA PRO A 106 35.43 3.66 12.93
C PRO A 106 34.34 3.98 13.95
N LEU A 107 34.34 3.25 15.07
CA LEU A 107 33.36 3.35 16.16
C LEU A 107 33.85 4.22 17.33
N GLY A 108 34.54 5.31 17.02
CA GLY A 108 35.13 6.26 17.96
C GLY A 108 36.47 6.79 17.46
N GLU A 109 37.08 7.71 18.20
CA GLU A 109 38.49 8.05 17.99
C GLU A 109 39.38 6.92 18.56
N PRO A 110 40.54 6.64 17.94
CA PRO A 110 41.49 5.68 18.49
C PRO A 110 42.09 6.20 19.80
N ASP A 111 42.28 5.28 20.74
CA ASP A 111 43.03 5.53 21.98
C ASP A 111 44.48 5.96 21.65
N PRO A 112 45.13 6.80 22.49
CA PRO A 112 46.53 7.24 22.31
C PRO A 112 47.57 6.13 22.06
N ASN A 113 47.27 4.85 22.30
CA ASN A 113 48.12 3.73 21.89
C ASN A 113 47.88 3.26 20.44
N GLY A 114 47.16 4.04 19.62
CA GLY A 114 46.76 3.71 18.24
C GLY A 114 45.64 2.66 18.14
N SER A 115 45.08 2.21 19.26
CA SER A 115 44.09 1.12 19.28
C SER A 115 42.67 1.65 19.05
N GLY A 116 41.88 0.98 18.23
CA GLY A 116 40.57 1.48 17.78
C GLY A 116 39.57 0.38 17.46
N MET A 117 38.33 0.76 17.17
CA MET A 117 37.22 -0.17 16.89
C MET A 117 36.66 0.10 15.51
N LEU A 118 36.50 -0.94 14.70
CA LEU A 118 36.05 -0.85 13.30
C LEU A 118 34.86 -1.77 13.06
N LEU A 119 33.82 -1.23 12.42
CA LEU A 119 32.67 -1.97 11.94
C LEU A 119 32.80 -2.20 10.43
N VAL A 120 32.94 -3.45 10.01
CA VAL A 120 33.08 -3.84 8.61
C VAL A 120 31.78 -4.51 8.14
N PRO A 121 31.00 -3.88 7.25
CA PRO A 121 29.85 -4.54 6.64
C PRO A 121 30.32 -5.56 5.60
N VAL A 122 29.77 -6.77 5.67
CA VAL A 122 29.98 -7.84 4.69
C VAL A 122 28.77 -7.88 3.77
N ILE A 123 29.01 -7.64 2.47
CA ILE A 123 27.99 -7.36 1.46
C ILE A 123 27.91 -8.53 0.47
N GLU A 124 26.72 -9.05 0.20
CA GLU A 124 26.48 -10.06 -0.83
C GLU A 124 26.72 -9.45 -2.23
N ALA A 125 27.57 -10.09 -3.04
CA ALA A 125 28.09 -9.48 -4.26
C ALA A 125 27.03 -9.29 -5.35
N THR A 126 25.97 -10.09 -5.36
CA THR A 126 24.90 -10.09 -6.37
C THR A 126 23.76 -9.12 -6.05
N SER A 127 23.37 -9.00 -4.77
CA SER A 127 22.23 -8.17 -4.33
C SER A 127 22.64 -6.79 -3.82
N GLY A 128 23.90 -6.62 -3.40
CA GLY A 128 24.34 -5.44 -2.67
C GLY A 128 23.82 -5.36 -1.22
N ALA A 129 23.16 -6.40 -0.73
CA ALA A 129 22.66 -6.46 0.65
C ALA A 129 23.80 -6.72 1.64
N ILE A 130 23.79 -6.03 2.78
CA ILE A 130 24.63 -6.37 3.94
C ILE A 130 24.10 -7.68 4.53
N ALA A 131 24.92 -8.73 4.46
CA ALA A 131 24.61 -10.06 5.00
C ALA A 131 25.03 -10.18 6.48
N SER A 132 26.09 -9.48 6.88
CA SER A 132 26.52 -9.40 8.28
C SER A 132 27.35 -8.14 8.57
N LEU A 133 27.52 -7.83 9.84
CA LEU A 133 28.38 -6.76 10.35
C LEU A 133 29.46 -7.37 11.25
N THR A 134 30.73 -7.21 10.89
CA THR A 134 31.87 -7.71 11.67
C THR A 134 32.51 -6.58 12.47
N LEU A 135 32.61 -6.75 13.79
CA LEU A 135 33.31 -5.84 14.69
C LEU A 135 34.76 -6.29 14.87
N LEU A 136 35.70 -5.40 14.56
CA LEU A 136 37.15 -5.62 14.68
C LEU A 136 37.78 -4.70 15.75
N GLU A 137 38.65 -5.26 16.57
CA GLU A 137 39.58 -4.57 17.47
C GLU A 137 40.90 -4.31 16.70
N SER A 138 41.28 -3.05 16.52
CA SER A 138 42.60 -2.65 15.98
C SER A 138 43.57 -2.40 17.12
N LYS A 139 44.81 -2.89 17.00
CA LYS A 139 45.88 -2.71 18.01
C LYS A 139 47.15 -2.11 17.44
N GLY A 140 47.62 -1.07 18.11
CA GLY A 140 48.88 -0.38 17.81
C GLY A 140 48.86 0.36 16.47
N TYR A 141 49.93 1.10 16.22
CA TYR A 141 50.13 1.83 14.95
C TYR A 141 50.37 0.90 13.74
N ASP A 142 50.75 -0.36 13.99
CA ASP A 142 50.97 -1.38 12.95
C ASP A 142 49.65 -1.99 12.41
N GLY A 143 48.51 -1.73 13.08
CA GLY A 143 47.18 -2.07 12.56
C GLY A 143 46.81 -3.55 12.59
N GLU A 144 47.26 -4.32 13.59
CA GLU A 144 46.76 -5.68 13.80
C GLU A 144 45.24 -5.65 14.09
N LEU A 145 44.47 -6.49 13.39
CA LEU A 145 43.00 -6.43 13.37
C LEU A 145 42.36 -7.76 13.76
N ARG A 146 41.70 -7.79 14.92
CA ARG A 146 41.15 -8.99 15.54
C ARG A 146 39.62 -8.95 15.55
N ALA A 147 38.95 -9.96 15.00
CA ALA A 147 37.50 -10.06 15.10
C ALA A 147 37.03 -10.29 16.56
N ILE A 148 36.08 -9.45 17.00
CA ILE A 148 35.41 -9.55 18.31
C ILE A 148 34.09 -10.31 18.15
N ALA A 149 33.27 -9.90 17.17
CA ALA A 149 31.93 -10.43 16.96
C ALA A 149 31.48 -10.24 15.50
N THR A 150 30.65 -11.16 15.00
CA THR A 150 29.96 -11.04 13.72
C THR A 150 28.45 -11.12 13.96
N LEU A 151 27.72 -10.08 13.55
CA LEU A 151 26.28 -9.94 13.70
C LEU A 151 25.60 -10.23 12.35
N PRO A 152 24.82 -11.31 12.18
CA PRO A 152 24.08 -11.56 10.96
C PRO A 152 22.98 -10.52 10.77
N VAL A 153 22.78 -10.08 9.53
CA VAL A 153 21.77 -9.07 9.16
C VAL A 153 20.65 -9.75 8.39
N PRO A 154 19.45 -9.92 8.98
CA PRO A 154 18.28 -10.38 8.26
C PRO A 154 17.66 -9.22 7.45
N PRO A 155 17.18 -9.46 6.21
CA PRO A 155 16.35 -8.48 5.50
C PRO A 155 15.01 -8.31 6.20
N LEU A 156 14.42 -7.11 6.11
CA LEU A 156 13.12 -6.82 6.71
C LEU A 156 11.98 -7.47 5.90
N SER A 157 10.87 -7.82 6.55
CA SER A 157 9.66 -8.29 5.86
C SER A 157 8.82 -7.13 5.30
N LYS A 158 8.05 -7.42 4.25
CA LYS A 158 7.07 -6.50 3.64
C LYS A 158 6.15 -5.85 4.69
N ASP A 159 5.64 -6.63 5.63
CA ASP A 159 4.66 -6.18 6.63
C ASP A 159 5.25 -5.16 7.63
N LEU A 160 6.54 -5.27 7.94
CA LEU A 160 7.23 -4.31 8.81
C LEU A 160 7.56 -3.00 8.08
N VAL A 161 7.99 -3.11 6.82
CA VAL A 161 8.43 -1.97 6.00
C VAL A 161 7.25 -1.17 5.45
N LEU A 162 6.10 -1.82 5.19
CA LEU A 162 4.88 -1.18 4.71
C LEU A 162 3.84 -0.91 5.81
N ALA A 163 4.17 -1.13 7.09
CA ALA A 163 3.26 -0.90 8.21
C ALA A 163 2.56 0.49 8.18
N PRO A 164 3.23 1.62 7.83
CA PRO A 164 2.58 2.92 7.71
C PRO A 164 1.44 3.01 6.67
N TRP A 165 1.44 2.12 5.67
CA TRP A 165 0.45 2.13 4.58
C TRP A 165 -0.76 1.22 4.81
N LEU A 166 -0.80 0.39 5.85
CA LEU A 166 -1.85 -0.63 6.04
C LEU A 166 -3.28 -0.07 5.91
N ASN A 167 -3.51 1.15 6.39
CA ASN A 167 -4.81 1.84 6.34
C ASN A 167 -4.88 2.96 5.28
N ASN A 168 -3.95 3.01 4.33
CA ASN A 168 -3.89 4.05 3.30
C ASN A 168 -4.33 3.50 1.93
N SER A 169 -5.06 4.31 1.16
CA SER A 169 -5.43 3.99 -0.23
C SER A 169 -4.25 4.10 -1.21
N GLN A 170 -3.16 4.75 -0.81
CA GLN A 170 -1.90 4.86 -1.57
C GLN A 170 -0.88 3.76 -1.20
N ALA A 171 -1.33 2.58 -0.75
CA ALA A 171 -0.47 1.46 -0.40
C ALA A 171 0.23 0.86 -1.65
N PRO A 172 1.58 0.66 -1.64
CA PRO A 172 2.28 0.12 -2.79
C PRO A 172 1.94 -1.35 -3.06
N THR A 173 1.39 -1.64 -4.24
CA THR A 173 0.94 -2.99 -4.63
C THR A 173 2.11 -3.93 -4.95
N ALA A 174 3.02 -3.50 -5.84
CA ALA A 174 4.12 -4.29 -6.39
C ALA A 174 5.41 -4.29 -5.52
N ALA A 175 5.25 -4.28 -4.19
CA ALA A 175 6.36 -4.31 -3.25
C ALA A 175 6.89 -5.74 -2.97
N PRO A 176 8.22 -5.93 -2.82
CA PRO A 176 8.84 -7.23 -2.60
C PRO A 176 8.47 -7.84 -1.24
N SER A 177 8.60 -9.16 -1.10
CA SER A 177 8.32 -9.89 0.15
C SER A 177 9.33 -9.59 1.26
N THR A 178 10.58 -9.28 0.88
CA THR A 178 11.65 -8.85 1.79
C THR A 178 12.44 -7.68 1.23
N PHE A 179 12.95 -6.83 2.13
CA PHE A 179 13.65 -5.59 1.84
C PHE A 179 15.09 -5.65 2.35
N ALA A 180 16.05 -5.37 1.46
CA ALA A 180 17.49 -5.49 1.74
C ALA A 180 18.07 -4.22 2.39
N LEU A 181 18.95 -4.39 3.37
CA LEU A 181 19.69 -3.30 4.00
C LEU A 181 21.05 -3.21 3.32
N THR A 182 21.45 -2.02 2.87
CA THR A 182 22.56 -1.82 1.90
C THR A 182 23.65 -0.88 2.41
N GLN A 183 23.38 -0.12 3.47
CA GLN A 183 24.29 0.90 4.01
C GLN A 183 24.24 0.95 5.54
N VAL A 184 25.38 1.29 6.16
CA VAL A 184 25.50 1.64 7.58
C VAL A 184 25.83 3.13 7.67
N VAL A 185 25.05 3.88 8.44
CA VAL A 185 25.20 5.34 8.57
C VAL A 185 25.27 5.70 10.05
N PRO A 186 26.28 6.47 10.51
CA PRO A 186 26.27 7.01 11.86
C PRO A 186 25.04 7.88 12.10
N LEU A 187 24.29 7.59 13.18
CA LEU A 187 23.27 8.48 13.68
C LEU A 187 24.00 9.47 14.61
N PRO A 188 23.98 10.80 14.36
CA PRO A 188 24.66 11.77 15.21
C PRO A 188 24.28 11.57 16.67
N ALA A 189 25.24 11.66 17.60
CA ALA A 189 24.99 11.30 19.00
C ALA A 189 23.87 12.18 19.62
N PRO A 190 23.04 11.63 20.53
CA PRO A 190 22.09 12.43 21.28
C PRO A 190 22.85 13.48 22.11
N PRO A 191 22.48 14.78 22.06
CA PRO A 191 23.17 15.82 22.83
C PRO A 191 23.11 15.63 24.35
N VAL A 192 22.18 14.81 24.85
CA VAL A 192 22.26 14.20 26.19
C VAL A 192 22.87 12.82 26.03
N ALA A 193 24.12 12.66 26.47
CA ALA A 193 24.91 11.48 26.15
C ALA A 193 24.37 10.19 26.77
N THR A 194 23.90 9.27 25.93
CA THR A 194 23.95 7.84 26.22
C THR A 194 25.33 7.31 25.82
N ASP A 195 26.01 6.55 26.68
CA ASP A 195 27.32 5.98 26.37
C ASP A 195 27.33 5.20 25.05
N GLY A 196 28.36 5.45 24.23
CA GLY A 196 28.60 4.74 22.97
C GLY A 196 28.05 5.41 21.71
N MET A 197 28.00 4.64 20.62
CA MET A 197 27.69 5.15 19.28
C MET A 197 26.38 4.58 18.75
N TRP A 198 25.56 5.44 18.15
CA TRP A 198 24.32 5.04 17.47
C TRP A 198 24.52 5.04 15.97
N LEU A 199 23.95 4.04 15.29
CA LEU A 199 23.98 3.94 13.82
C LEU A 199 22.60 3.52 13.30
N THR A 200 22.32 3.83 12.04
CA THR A 200 21.26 3.16 11.27
C THR A 200 21.88 2.14 10.31
N LEU A 201 21.23 0.98 10.22
CA LEU A 201 21.49 -0.03 9.21
C LEU A 201 20.30 0.02 8.25
N GLU A 202 20.47 0.65 7.09
CA GLU A 202 19.37 1.13 6.27
C GLU A 202 19.40 0.63 4.82
N GLY A 203 18.23 0.67 4.21
CA GLY A 203 18.01 0.52 2.77
C GLY A 203 17.01 1.56 2.29
N THR A 204 16.99 1.75 0.97
CA THR A 204 16.03 2.63 0.28
C THR A 204 15.29 1.84 -0.79
N TRP A 205 14.01 2.11 -0.97
CA TRP A 205 13.19 1.49 -2.01
C TRP A 205 12.38 2.55 -2.76
N LEU A 206 12.34 2.42 -4.08
CA LEU A 206 11.78 3.40 -5.00
C LEU A 206 10.76 2.71 -5.93
N GLN A 207 9.49 3.09 -5.84
CA GLN A 207 8.42 2.60 -6.71
C GLN A 207 7.36 3.67 -6.92
N GLN A 208 6.88 3.86 -8.17
CA GLN A 208 5.81 4.81 -8.51
C GLN A 208 6.08 6.27 -8.05
N GLY A 209 7.37 6.66 -7.91
CA GLY A 209 7.79 7.95 -7.38
C GLY A 209 7.84 8.05 -5.84
N LEU A 210 7.33 7.06 -5.11
CA LEU A 210 7.47 6.95 -3.66
C LEU A 210 8.89 6.50 -3.31
N THR A 211 9.58 7.27 -2.45
CA THR A 211 10.90 6.91 -1.93
C THR A 211 10.77 6.56 -0.45
N LEU A 212 10.93 5.28 -0.14
CA LEU A 212 10.82 4.73 1.21
C LEU A 212 12.22 4.45 1.77
N ARG A 213 12.56 5.07 2.90
CA ARG A 213 13.75 4.73 3.71
C ARG A 213 13.34 3.77 4.82
N TYR A 214 14.15 2.75 5.09
CA TYR A 214 13.87 1.77 6.14
C TYR A 214 15.16 1.24 6.73
N GLY A 215 15.09 0.64 7.91
CA GLY A 215 16.28 0.07 8.51
C GLY A 215 16.06 -0.60 9.85
N HIS A 216 17.17 -0.95 10.48
CA HIS A 216 17.26 -1.15 11.92
C HIS A 216 18.00 0.01 12.57
N LEU A 217 17.77 0.22 13.86
CA LEU A 217 18.67 0.96 14.73
C LEU A 217 19.77 0.02 15.24
N LEU A 218 20.99 0.54 15.35
CA LEU A 218 22.14 -0.09 15.96
C LEU A 218 22.63 0.78 17.11
N HIS A 219 23.08 0.14 18.19
CA HIS A 219 23.87 0.77 19.23
C HIS A 219 25.16 -0.02 19.45
N TYR A 220 26.27 0.68 19.61
CA TYR A 220 27.57 0.15 19.98
C TYR A 220 27.94 0.63 21.38
N ASP A 221 28.11 -0.32 22.30
CA ASP A 221 28.60 -0.12 23.66
C ASP A 221 30.14 -0.28 23.67
N PRO A 222 30.92 0.80 23.92
CA PRO A 222 32.37 0.75 23.95
C PRO A 222 32.93 0.13 25.24
N GLN A 223 32.19 0.17 26.35
CA GLN A 223 32.62 -0.41 27.64
C GLN A 223 32.60 -1.94 27.58
N HIS A 224 31.60 -2.50 26.90
CA HIS A 224 31.42 -3.95 26.71
C HIS A 224 31.85 -4.44 25.31
N GLN A 225 32.42 -3.56 24.47
CA GLN A 225 32.82 -3.82 23.08
C GLN A 225 31.72 -4.54 22.26
N ARG A 226 30.46 -4.10 22.41
CA ARG A 226 29.29 -4.87 21.96
C ARG A 226 28.40 -4.08 21.01
N LEU A 227 28.07 -4.69 19.88
CA LEU A 227 27.05 -4.21 18.95
C LEU A 227 25.68 -4.83 19.26
N ALA A 228 24.62 -4.02 19.26
CA ALA A 228 23.24 -4.42 19.49
C ALA A 228 22.34 -3.99 18.32
N LEU A 229 21.66 -4.96 17.70
CA LEU A 229 20.56 -4.71 16.76
C LEU A 229 19.29 -4.40 17.55
N LEU A 230 18.70 -3.23 17.30
CA LEU A 230 17.53 -2.72 18.00
C LEU A 230 16.29 -2.78 17.09
N LYS A 231 15.35 -1.83 17.21
CA LYS A 231 14.07 -1.89 16.48
C LYS A 231 14.25 -1.69 14.97
N PRO A 232 13.46 -2.39 14.14
CA PRO A 232 13.25 -2.01 12.75
C PRO A 232 12.40 -0.73 12.68
N TRP A 233 12.57 0.04 11.61
CA TRP A 233 11.87 1.30 11.35
C TRP A 233 11.65 1.52 9.85
N SER A 234 10.70 2.38 9.50
CA SER A 234 10.43 2.81 8.12
C SER A 234 9.98 4.27 8.09
N SER A 235 10.29 4.98 7.01
CA SER A 235 9.89 6.38 6.77
C SER A 235 9.45 6.57 5.31
N PRO A 236 8.13 6.68 5.06
CA PRO A 236 7.57 6.95 3.73
C PRO A 236 7.92 8.34 3.18
N VAL A 237 8.39 9.26 4.03
CA VAL A 237 8.89 10.60 3.68
C VAL A 237 10.42 10.65 3.53
N ASN A 238 11.09 9.50 3.41
CA ASN A 238 12.54 9.35 3.21
C ASN A 238 13.43 9.97 4.32
N ARG A 239 12.89 10.16 5.53
CA ARG A 239 13.63 10.76 6.66
C ARG A 239 14.35 9.66 7.47
N PRO A 240 15.58 9.89 7.94
CA PRO A 240 16.17 9.04 8.97
C PRO A 240 15.44 9.24 10.30
N PRO A 241 15.59 8.32 11.28
CA PRO A 241 15.28 8.60 12.68
C PRO A 241 16.03 9.84 13.18
N GLN A 242 15.45 10.57 14.12
CA GLN A 242 16.00 11.83 14.65
C GLN A 242 15.93 11.87 16.17
N TRP A 243 16.98 12.40 16.80
CA TRP A 243 16.94 12.71 18.23
C TRP A 243 16.04 13.91 18.51
N ALA A 244 15.31 13.81 19.61
CA ALA A 244 14.32 14.77 20.04
C ALA A 244 14.24 14.77 21.56
N ASP A 245 13.85 15.91 22.10
CA ASP A 245 13.35 16.01 23.46
C ASP A 245 11.83 15.77 23.44
N LEU A 246 11.38 14.69 24.11
CA LEU A 246 9.98 14.42 24.40
C LEU A 246 9.70 14.47 25.91
N ASP A 247 10.55 13.89 26.75
CA ASP A 247 10.26 13.75 28.19
C ASP A 247 10.65 14.95 29.07
N GLY A 248 11.51 15.84 28.58
CA GLY A 248 11.91 17.08 29.24
C GLY A 248 13.35 17.12 29.77
N ASP A 249 14.05 16.00 29.82
CA ASP A 249 15.45 15.94 30.30
C ASP A 249 16.48 16.24 29.19
N GLY A 250 16.00 16.48 27.96
CA GLY A 250 16.76 16.93 26.80
C GLY A 250 16.63 15.98 25.59
N PRO A 251 17.40 16.19 24.51
CA PRO A 251 17.28 15.38 23.30
C PRO A 251 17.92 13.99 23.41
N SER A 252 17.30 13.12 24.21
CA SER A 252 17.62 11.69 24.40
C SER A 252 16.55 10.73 23.84
N ASP A 253 15.39 11.24 23.40
CA ASP A 253 14.33 10.43 22.79
C ASP A 253 14.49 10.34 21.28
N LEU A 254 13.94 9.29 20.66
CA LEU A 254 14.00 9.09 19.21
C LEU A 254 12.64 9.28 18.55
N ILE A 255 12.59 10.02 17.44
CA ILE A 255 11.42 10.14 16.55
C ILE A 255 11.71 9.46 15.22
N ILE A 256 10.74 8.69 14.74
CA ILE A 256 10.67 8.15 13.37
C ILE A 256 9.46 8.80 12.68
N ASP A 257 9.65 9.34 11.49
CA ASP A 257 8.60 9.99 10.72
C ASP A 257 7.95 8.98 9.75
N GLU A 258 6.79 8.45 10.17
CA GLU A 258 6.02 7.41 9.49
C GLU A 258 4.89 8.02 8.62
N THR A 259 4.87 9.35 8.43
CA THR A 259 3.83 10.10 7.71
C THR A 259 3.60 9.60 6.28
N VAL A 260 2.33 9.47 5.86
CA VAL A 260 1.97 9.10 4.47
C VAL A 260 1.02 10.14 3.86
N GLY A 261 1.56 11.02 3.01
CA GLY A 261 0.79 12.09 2.36
C GLY A 261 0.37 13.15 3.37
N LEU A 262 -0.94 13.34 3.57
CA LEU A 262 -1.49 14.23 4.60
C LEU A 262 -1.60 13.56 5.98
N GLU A 263 -1.46 12.22 6.05
CA GLU A 263 -1.64 11.46 7.28
C GLU A 263 -0.35 11.48 8.11
N THR A 264 -0.21 12.54 8.91
CA THR A 264 0.91 12.78 9.82
C THR A 264 0.97 11.74 10.94
N VAL A 265 2.07 10.98 10.98
CA VAL A 265 2.34 9.94 11.99
C VAL A 265 3.82 9.99 12.40
N LEU A 266 4.08 10.22 13.68
CA LEU A 266 5.42 10.24 14.27
C LEU A 266 5.53 9.20 15.39
N GLY A 267 6.37 8.18 15.18
CA GLY A 267 6.70 7.19 16.21
C GLY A 267 7.73 7.75 17.18
N GLY A 268 7.30 8.19 18.37
CA GLY A 268 8.19 8.65 19.45
C GLY A 268 8.57 7.53 20.42
N TRP A 269 9.86 7.37 20.69
CA TRP A 269 10.44 6.31 21.50
C TRP A 269 11.37 6.88 22.57
N GLN A 270 11.06 6.64 23.83
CA GLN A 270 11.96 6.97 24.94
C GLN A 270 13.10 5.96 25.02
N VAL A 271 14.34 6.44 25.20
CA VAL A 271 15.54 5.60 25.18
C VAL A 271 16.07 5.39 26.58
N ILE A 272 15.82 4.19 27.14
CA ILE A 272 16.33 3.81 28.44
C ILE A 272 17.75 3.24 28.27
N ALA A 273 18.72 3.91 28.88
CA ALA A 273 20.14 3.58 28.83
C ALA A 273 20.50 2.26 29.55
N GLY A 274 21.68 1.73 29.21
CA GLY A 274 22.25 0.49 29.73
C GLY A 274 22.95 -0.32 28.63
N ALA A 275 23.66 -1.39 28.99
CA ALA A 275 24.50 -2.21 28.09
C ALA A 275 23.76 -2.97 26.96
N THR A 276 22.46 -2.70 26.79
CA THR A 276 21.67 -2.90 25.58
C THR A 276 20.47 -1.95 25.70
N PRO A 277 20.48 -0.77 25.05
CA PRO A 277 19.44 0.24 25.22
C PRO A 277 18.04 -0.27 24.91
N ARG A 278 17.03 0.25 25.62
CA ARG A 278 15.63 -0.17 25.44
C ARG A 278 14.79 1.00 24.93
N LEU A 279 14.16 0.78 23.78
CA LEU A 279 13.26 1.73 23.13
C LEU A 279 11.82 1.49 23.62
N HIS A 280 11.27 2.46 24.35
CA HIS A 280 9.90 2.44 24.87
C HIS A 280 8.99 3.39 24.08
N LEU A 281 8.06 2.84 23.30
CA LEU A 281 7.10 3.63 22.51
C LEU A 281 6.20 4.48 23.42
N VAL A 282 6.12 5.78 23.13
CA VAL A 282 5.18 6.72 23.78
C VAL A 282 3.74 6.24 23.53
N SER A 283 3.06 5.81 24.58
CA SER A 283 1.82 5.06 24.46
C SER A 283 0.59 5.95 24.46
N TRP A 284 -0.18 5.98 23.36
CA TRP A 284 -1.45 6.72 23.29
C TRP A 284 -2.65 6.04 23.99
N VAL A 285 -2.42 4.97 24.77
CA VAL A 285 -3.51 4.16 25.39
C VAL A 285 -3.48 4.24 26.91
N ARG A 286 -2.32 4.47 27.53
CA ARG A 286 -2.15 4.48 28.98
C ARG A 286 -2.04 5.92 29.50
N VAL A 287 -2.78 6.22 30.56
CA VAL A 287 -2.59 7.43 31.37
C VAL A 287 -1.32 7.22 32.22
N PRO A 288 -0.28 8.07 32.12
CA PRO A 288 1.01 7.86 32.79
C PRO A 288 1.14 8.63 34.13
N VAL A 289 0.03 9.15 34.66
CA VAL A 289 -0.06 9.98 35.87
C VAL A 289 -1.19 9.47 36.76
N ASP A 290 -1.13 9.73 38.07
CA ASP A 290 -2.36 9.71 38.86
C ASP A 290 -3.17 10.97 38.53
N ALA A 291 -4.25 10.77 37.78
CA ALA A 291 -5.12 11.83 37.29
C ALA A 291 -6.34 12.07 38.19
N GLY A 292 -6.63 11.18 39.15
CA GLY A 292 -7.85 11.25 39.98
C GLY A 292 -9.12 11.56 39.16
N ALA A 293 -9.81 12.65 39.50
CA ALA A 293 -11.00 13.12 38.79
C ALA A 293 -10.76 13.50 37.31
N GLN A 294 -9.52 13.87 36.93
CA GLN A 294 -9.15 14.22 35.55
C GLN A 294 -8.90 13.00 34.65
N ALA A 295 -8.97 11.77 35.19
CA ALA A 295 -8.67 10.56 34.41
C ALA A 295 -9.53 10.42 33.14
N GLY A 296 -10.81 10.80 33.21
CA GLY A 296 -11.70 10.81 32.04
C GLY A 296 -11.30 11.84 30.97
N ALA A 297 -10.90 13.04 31.40
CA ALA A 297 -10.41 14.09 30.50
C ALA A 297 -9.08 13.68 29.83
N TYR A 298 -8.17 13.06 30.59
CA TYR A 298 -6.92 12.52 30.06
C TYR A 298 -7.17 11.40 29.05
N GLN A 299 -8.07 10.46 29.35
CA GLN A 299 -8.47 9.40 28.40
C GLN A 299 -9.11 9.96 27.12
N GLN A 300 -9.90 11.04 27.21
CA GLN A 300 -10.45 11.72 26.03
C GLN A 300 -9.37 12.45 25.22
N ALA A 301 -8.38 13.07 25.87
CA ALA A 301 -7.22 13.66 25.18
C ALA A 301 -6.41 12.59 24.42
N LEU A 302 -6.18 11.43 25.04
CA LEU A 302 -5.56 10.27 24.40
C LEU A 302 -6.43 9.69 23.27
N ARG A 303 -7.76 9.73 23.38
CA ARG A 303 -8.69 9.32 22.31
C ARG A 303 -8.56 10.24 21.08
N LEU A 304 -8.43 11.55 21.28
CA LEU A 304 -8.18 12.53 20.21
C LEU A 304 -6.82 12.31 19.55
N ALA A 305 -5.76 12.01 20.32
CA ALA A 305 -4.46 11.63 19.77
C ALA A 305 -4.56 10.36 18.91
N ARG A 306 -5.24 9.32 19.41
CA ARG A 306 -5.44 8.04 18.70
C ARG A 306 -6.29 8.14 17.42
N SER A 307 -7.13 9.16 17.27
CA SER A 307 -7.82 9.42 16.00
C SER A 307 -7.02 10.32 15.05
N GLY A 308 -5.88 10.85 15.48
CA GLY A 308 -5.06 11.77 14.69
C GLY A 308 -5.58 13.21 14.69
N LEU A 309 -6.34 13.62 15.72
CA LEU A 309 -6.78 15.01 15.93
C LEU A 309 -5.79 15.76 16.82
N TRP A 310 -4.59 15.94 16.30
CA TRP A 310 -3.41 16.29 17.08
C TRP A 310 -3.49 17.64 17.78
N SER A 311 -3.98 18.70 17.11
CA SER A 311 -4.13 20.02 17.73
C SER A 311 -5.17 20.07 18.86
N LEU A 312 -6.23 19.26 18.77
CA LEU A 312 -7.22 19.10 19.85
C LEU A 312 -6.65 18.28 21.02
N ALA A 313 -5.85 17.25 20.73
CA ALA A 313 -5.17 16.43 21.74
C ALA A 313 -4.09 17.22 22.48
N GLU A 314 -3.25 17.98 21.76
CA GLU A 314 -2.26 18.91 22.30
C GLU A 314 -2.91 19.90 23.26
N THR A 315 -3.96 20.62 22.82
CA THR A 315 -4.68 21.59 23.64
C THR A 315 -5.23 20.94 24.92
N SER A 316 -5.81 19.74 24.80
CA SER A 316 -6.36 19.01 25.94
C SER A 316 -5.28 18.58 26.94
N LEU A 317 -4.15 18.03 26.46
CA LEU A 317 -3.02 17.64 27.32
C LEU A 317 -2.33 18.86 27.95
N ASN A 318 -2.22 19.98 27.23
CA ASN A 318 -1.59 21.20 27.74
C ASN A 318 -2.43 21.85 28.86
N ASN A 319 -3.76 21.81 28.74
CA ASN A 319 -4.67 22.24 29.81
C ASN A 319 -4.59 21.29 31.03
N LEU A 320 -4.48 19.98 30.79
CA LEU A 320 -4.31 18.98 31.85
C LEU A 320 -2.97 19.15 32.59
N LYS A 321 -1.89 19.55 31.92
CA LYS A 321 -0.59 19.83 32.57
C LYS A 321 -0.69 20.90 33.66
N ALA A 322 -1.53 21.92 33.47
CA ALA A 322 -1.78 22.93 34.51
C ALA A 322 -2.63 22.39 35.68
N ALA A 323 -3.59 21.49 35.39
CA ALA A 323 -4.48 20.90 36.40
C ALA A 323 -3.86 19.71 37.16
N LEU A 324 -2.76 19.14 36.67
CA LEU A 324 -2.07 17.96 37.20
C LEU A 324 -0.57 18.24 37.46
N ALA A 325 -0.20 19.49 37.72
CA ALA A 325 1.21 19.90 37.83
C ALA A 325 2.02 19.05 38.84
N ASP A 326 1.43 18.73 39.99
CA ASP A 326 2.08 17.95 41.06
C ASP A 326 2.20 16.43 40.73
N SER A 327 1.48 15.92 39.73
CA SER A 327 1.53 14.52 39.29
C SER A 327 2.02 14.33 37.84
N TRP A 328 2.51 15.38 37.20
CA TRP A 328 2.94 15.38 35.80
C TRP A 328 4.28 14.66 35.60
N THR A 329 4.23 13.42 35.10
CA THR A 329 5.42 12.58 34.89
C THR A 329 6.14 12.88 33.57
N PRO A 330 7.43 12.52 33.41
CA PRO A 330 8.14 12.64 32.13
C PRO A 330 7.45 11.88 30.98
N ALA A 331 6.76 10.77 31.27
CA ALA A 331 5.94 10.05 30.29
C ALA A 331 4.65 10.80 29.89
N ALA A 332 4.12 11.68 30.75
CA ALA A 332 3.04 12.62 30.41
C ALA A 332 3.56 13.76 29.51
N GLU A 333 4.76 14.28 29.85
CA GLU A 333 5.46 15.25 29.02
C GLU A 333 5.76 14.68 27.63
N ALA A 334 6.23 13.43 27.53
CA ALA A 334 6.47 12.75 26.26
C ALA A 334 5.20 12.64 25.39
N GLN A 335 4.05 12.33 25.97
CA GLN A 335 2.76 12.36 25.27
C GLN A 335 2.41 13.78 24.79
N LEU A 336 2.59 14.80 25.64
CA LEU A 336 2.31 16.20 25.29
C LEU A 336 3.26 16.73 24.20
N ARG A 337 4.57 16.49 24.31
CA ARG A 337 5.56 16.96 23.32
C ARG A 337 5.44 16.22 21.99
N LEU A 338 5.14 14.91 22.01
CA LEU A 338 4.86 14.19 20.77
C LEU A 338 3.56 14.67 20.12
N ALA A 339 2.52 15.01 20.89
CA ALA A 339 1.30 15.63 20.37
C ALA A 339 1.56 17.03 19.79
N LYS A 340 2.35 17.88 20.47
CA LYS A 340 2.81 19.19 19.98
C LYS A 340 3.50 19.09 18.61
N ARG A 341 4.38 18.09 18.42
CA ARG A 341 5.09 17.86 17.15
C ARG A 341 4.16 17.45 16.01
N HIS A 342 3.21 16.54 16.25
CA HIS A 342 2.20 16.20 15.24
C HIS A 342 1.30 17.42 14.92
N ALA A 343 0.84 18.14 15.95
CA ALA A 343 -0.03 19.31 15.82
C ALA A 343 0.66 20.47 15.08
N ALA A 344 1.97 20.64 15.21
CA ALA A 344 2.73 21.59 14.41
C ALA A 344 2.64 21.27 12.90
N ILE A 345 2.78 19.99 12.54
CA ILE A 345 2.69 19.54 11.14
C ILE A 345 1.25 19.64 10.61
N THR A 346 0.23 19.22 11.37
CA THR A 346 -1.17 19.31 10.89
C THR A 346 -1.65 20.75 10.79
N ARG A 347 -1.22 21.65 11.69
CA ARG A 347 -1.47 23.09 11.53
C ARG A 347 -0.79 23.62 10.28
N GLN A 348 0.50 23.34 10.08
CA GLN A 348 1.21 23.76 8.87
C GLN A 348 0.53 23.24 7.59
N GLN A 349 0.02 22.01 7.58
CA GLN A 349 -0.78 21.47 6.48
C GLN A 349 -2.11 22.22 6.32
N ALA A 350 -2.83 22.52 7.40
CA ALA A 350 -4.10 23.23 7.36
C ALA A 350 -3.97 24.72 6.97
N ASP A 351 -2.85 25.35 7.30
CA ASP A 351 -2.50 26.75 7.01
C ASP A 351 -1.77 26.93 5.67
N GLN A 352 -1.48 25.84 4.93
CA GLN A 352 -0.81 25.88 3.64
C GLN A 352 -1.76 26.27 2.49
N ASP A 353 -1.25 27.06 1.54
CA ASP A 353 -1.90 27.27 0.24
C ASP A 353 -1.90 25.98 -0.60
N TRP A 354 -3.07 25.34 -0.73
CA TRP A 354 -3.24 24.12 -1.53
C TRP A 354 -3.65 24.43 -2.96
N SER A 355 -3.17 23.61 -3.91
CA SER A 355 -3.54 23.72 -5.32
C SER A 355 -4.97 23.27 -5.64
N THR A 356 -5.68 22.64 -4.69
CA THR A 356 -7.11 22.31 -4.81
C THR A 356 -7.87 22.58 -3.50
N PRO A 357 -9.13 23.10 -3.55
CA PRO A 357 -9.95 23.26 -2.35
C PRO A 357 -10.18 21.93 -1.61
N THR A 358 -10.29 20.82 -2.34
CA THR A 358 -10.47 19.47 -1.79
C THR A 358 -9.28 19.02 -0.92
N GLN A 359 -8.04 19.39 -1.25
CA GLN A 359 -6.88 19.14 -0.38
C GLN A 359 -6.90 20.03 0.86
N GLN A 360 -7.26 21.30 0.71
CA GLN A 360 -7.36 22.24 1.83
C GLN A 360 -8.41 21.81 2.85
N VAL A 361 -9.60 21.42 2.38
CA VAL A 361 -10.67 20.86 3.23
C VAL A 361 -10.18 19.61 3.97
N LEU A 362 -9.47 18.69 3.31
CA LEU A 362 -8.90 17.51 3.98
C LEU A 362 -7.85 17.88 5.03
N ALA A 363 -6.95 18.83 4.75
CA ALA A 363 -5.94 19.27 5.72
C ALA A 363 -6.58 19.94 6.95
N LEU A 364 -7.59 20.80 6.74
CA LEU A 364 -8.40 21.40 7.80
C LEU A 364 -9.12 20.34 8.65
N LEU A 365 -9.66 19.28 8.04
CA LEU A 365 -10.30 18.16 8.74
C LEU A 365 -9.31 17.29 9.53
N ILE A 366 -8.10 17.08 9.01
CA ILE A 366 -7.03 16.32 9.69
C ILE A 366 -6.54 17.07 10.93
N ASP A 367 -6.40 18.40 10.85
CA ASP A 367 -6.06 19.26 12.01
C ASP A 367 -7.23 19.44 13.01
N GLY A 368 -8.46 19.13 12.59
CA GLY A 368 -9.67 19.23 13.40
C GLY A 368 -10.34 20.61 13.40
N ARG A 369 -10.13 21.42 12.34
CA ARG A 369 -10.77 22.74 12.12
C ARG A 369 -12.09 22.61 11.36
N TRP A 370 -13.06 21.91 11.95
CA TRP A 370 -14.30 21.47 11.30
C TRP A 370 -15.11 22.60 10.68
N GLU A 371 -15.30 23.72 11.39
CA GLU A 371 -16.02 24.90 10.90
C GLU A 371 -15.32 25.59 9.71
N ALA A 372 -13.99 25.68 9.73
CA ALA A 372 -13.22 26.26 8.64
C ALA A 372 -13.27 25.35 7.38
N ALA A 373 -13.16 24.03 7.58
CA ALA A 373 -13.37 23.06 6.50
C ALA A 373 -14.78 23.18 5.90
N LEU A 374 -15.82 23.31 6.76
CA LEU A 374 -17.22 23.40 6.33
C LEU A 374 -17.45 24.68 5.51
N THR A 375 -16.93 25.81 5.96
CA THR A 375 -17.01 27.10 5.26
C THR A 375 -16.31 27.05 3.89
N GLN A 376 -15.12 26.44 3.82
CA GLN A 376 -14.38 26.28 2.57
C GLN A 376 -15.10 25.34 1.59
N MET A 377 -15.82 24.33 2.10
CA MET A 377 -16.69 23.47 1.28
C MET A 377 -17.95 24.21 0.79
N GLU A 378 -18.61 25.00 1.65
CA GLU A 378 -19.76 25.84 1.26
C GLU A 378 -19.41 26.91 0.21
N THR A 379 -18.15 27.35 0.17
CA THR A 379 -17.64 28.30 -0.84
C THR A 379 -17.31 27.63 -2.18
N ASN A 380 -17.08 26.32 -2.20
CA ASN A 380 -16.65 25.56 -3.38
C ASN A 380 -17.55 24.33 -3.68
N PRO A 381 -18.89 24.47 -3.75
CA PRO A 381 -19.83 23.34 -3.76
C PRO A 381 -19.60 22.33 -4.89
N ASP A 382 -19.09 22.77 -6.05
CA ASP A 382 -18.79 21.91 -7.20
C ASP A 382 -17.74 20.83 -6.91
N GLN A 383 -16.92 21.01 -5.86
CA GLN A 383 -15.92 20.03 -5.41
C GLN A 383 -16.50 18.93 -4.50
N LEU A 384 -17.76 19.07 -4.08
CA LEU A 384 -18.38 18.16 -3.11
C LEU A 384 -18.44 16.69 -3.60
N PRO A 385 -18.75 16.36 -4.87
CA PRO A 385 -18.69 14.97 -5.35
C PRO A 385 -17.28 14.36 -5.23
N THR A 386 -16.24 15.12 -5.58
CA THR A 386 -14.83 14.70 -5.48
C THR A 386 -14.43 14.45 -4.02
N LEU A 387 -14.87 15.31 -3.10
CA LEU A 387 -14.64 15.10 -1.67
C LEU A 387 -15.40 13.89 -1.12
N ILE A 388 -16.67 13.70 -1.51
CA ILE A 388 -17.50 12.56 -1.09
C ILE A 388 -16.88 11.23 -1.52
N ASN A 389 -16.43 11.10 -2.79
CA ASN A 389 -15.75 9.89 -3.26
C ASN A 389 -14.44 9.62 -2.49
N ARG A 390 -13.75 10.68 -2.07
CA ARG A 390 -12.51 10.60 -1.30
C ARG A 390 -12.73 10.25 0.18
N LEU A 391 -13.84 10.70 0.78
CA LEU A 391 -14.27 10.29 2.12
C LEU A 391 -14.73 8.82 2.15
N GLY A 392 -15.39 8.34 1.09
CA GLY A 392 -15.79 6.94 0.96
C GLY A 392 -14.60 5.97 0.85
N THR A 393 -13.50 6.41 0.23
CA THR A 393 -12.28 5.59 0.04
C THR A 393 -11.30 5.64 1.22
N ASP A 394 -11.57 6.42 2.27
CA ASP A 394 -10.68 6.66 3.41
C ASP A 394 -10.67 5.54 4.49
N ARG A 395 -11.29 4.38 4.22
CA ARG A 395 -11.32 3.20 5.11
C ARG A 395 -11.73 3.51 6.57
N GLY A 396 -12.53 4.55 6.78
CA GLY A 396 -13.07 4.94 8.09
C GLY A 396 -12.14 5.80 8.98
N ARG A 397 -10.97 6.27 8.51
CA ARG A 397 -10.07 7.10 9.35
C ARG A 397 -10.74 8.43 9.74
N MET A 398 -11.35 9.13 8.77
CA MET A 398 -12.12 10.35 9.02
C MET A 398 -13.34 10.11 9.91
N TRP A 399 -13.98 8.93 9.82
CA TRP A 399 -15.08 8.56 10.73
C TRP A 399 -14.60 8.40 12.17
N ASN A 400 -13.40 7.84 12.38
CA ASN A 400 -12.77 7.77 13.71
C ASN A 400 -12.40 9.17 14.24
N ARG A 401 -11.95 10.10 13.38
CA ARG A 401 -11.76 11.53 13.73
C ARG A 401 -13.08 12.16 14.18
N ILE A 402 -14.10 12.14 13.33
CA ILE A 402 -15.43 12.71 13.60
C ILE A 402 -16.01 12.14 14.90
N SER A 403 -15.96 10.82 15.09
CA SER A 403 -16.47 10.14 16.29
C SER A 403 -15.72 10.58 17.57
N ALA A 404 -14.39 10.74 17.51
CA ALA A 404 -13.61 11.21 18.65
C ALA A 404 -13.87 12.70 18.98
N ALA A 405 -14.10 13.54 17.96
CA ALA A 405 -14.46 14.94 18.12
C ALA A 405 -15.88 15.11 18.70
N ALA A 406 -16.87 14.36 18.20
CA ALA A 406 -18.26 14.38 18.65
C ALA A 406 -18.42 13.84 20.09
N ALA A 407 -17.49 12.99 20.56
CA ALA A 407 -17.45 12.48 21.92
C ALA A 407 -16.86 13.48 22.96
N ARG A 408 -16.65 14.75 22.60
CA ARG A 408 -16.27 15.82 23.54
C ARG A 408 -17.49 16.33 24.32
N PRO A 409 -17.32 16.91 25.53
CA PRO A 409 -18.42 17.51 26.28
C PRO A 409 -19.07 18.71 25.58
N ASP A 410 -18.26 19.46 24.82
CA ASP A 410 -18.67 20.56 23.96
C ASP A 410 -17.94 20.39 22.61
N PRO A 411 -18.59 19.78 21.60
CA PRO A 411 -18.06 19.58 20.26
C PRO A 411 -18.47 20.73 19.32
N ASP A 412 -17.56 21.10 18.41
CA ASP A 412 -17.86 22.04 17.31
C ASP A 412 -19.07 21.52 16.50
N PRO A 413 -20.17 22.29 16.35
CA PRO A 413 -21.34 21.86 15.59
C PRO A 413 -21.03 21.36 14.17
N ALA A 414 -19.99 21.90 13.51
CA ALA A 414 -19.58 21.45 12.18
C ALA A 414 -19.13 19.98 12.14
N VAL A 415 -18.70 19.39 13.27
CA VAL A 415 -18.38 17.95 13.38
C VAL A 415 -19.57 17.10 12.94
N TYR A 416 -20.80 17.49 13.30
CA TYR A 416 -22.00 16.74 12.94
C TYR A 416 -22.39 16.92 11.46
N ALA A 417 -22.11 18.09 10.87
CA ALA A 417 -22.24 18.28 9.42
C ALA A 417 -21.28 17.34 8.67
N TRP A 418 -20.01 17.27 9.12
CA TRP A 418 -19.02 16.35 8.56
C TRP A 418 -19.36 14.88 8.81
N GLY A 419 -19.97 14.53 9.94
CA GLY A 419 -20.53 13.20 10.19
C GLY A 419 -21.62 12.81 9.18
N GLY A 420 -22.55 13.72 8.88
CA GLY A 420 -23.56 13.50 7.85
C GLY A 420 -22.97 13.31 6.44
N LEU A 421 -21.96 14.10 6.07
CA LEU A 421 -21.25 13.96 4.79
C LEU A 421 -20.43 12.66 4.72
N ALA A 422 -19.77 12.26 5.80
CA ALA A 422 -19.01 11.01 5.87
C ALA A 422 -19.92 9.76 5.81
N LEU A 423 -21.11 9.80 6.46
CA LEU A 423 -22.12 8.76 6.31
C LEU A 423 -22.67 8.71 4.88
N LYS A 424 -22.98 9.87 4.26
CA LYS A 424 -23.42 9.89 2.86
C LYS A 424 -22.36 9.37 1.89
N ALA A 425 -21.08 9.58 2.18
CA ALA A 425 -19.97 9.00 1.43
C ALA A 425 -19.87 7.47 1.55
N GLN A 426 -20.21 6.91 2.73
CA GLN A 426 -20.28 5.45 2.93
C GLN A 426 -21.55 4.84 2.29
N GLN A 427 -22.69 5.54 2.35
CA GLN A 427 -23.94 5.13 1.69
C GLN A 427 -23.83 5.05 0.15
N ASN A 428 -22.85 5.73 -0.46
CA ASN A 428 -22.61 5.66 -1.90
C ASN A 428 -21.75 4.43 -2.32
N GLN A 429 -21.48 3.49 -1.40
CA GLN A 429 -20.88 2.18 -1.71
C GLN A 429 -21.97 1.09 -1.75
N PRO A 430 -21.79 -0.01 -2.51
CA PRO A 430 -22.87 -0.96 -2.83
C PRO A 430 -23.49 -1.73 -1.65
N THR A 431 -22.96 -1.61 -0.42
CA THR A 431 -23.61 -2.14 0.79
C THR A 431 -24.71 -1.21 1.29
N SER A 432 -25.95 -1.49 0.85
CA SER A 432 -27.17 -0.71 1.13
C SER A 432 -27.32 -0.25 2.59
N LEU A 433 -27.45 1.08 2.77
CA LEU A 433 -27.82 1.75 4.02
C LEU A 433 -28.64 3.03 3.74
N ASP A 434 -29.64 2.95 2.87
CA ASP A 434 -30.51 4.10 2.56
C ASP A 434 -31.18 4.68 3.83
N GLY A 435 -31.38 6.00 3.84
CA GLY A 435 -31.95 6.75 4.97
C GLY A 435 -31.01 6.96 6.17
N ALA A 436 -30.03 6.10 6.41
CA ALA A 436 -29.19 6.09 7.63
C ALA A 436 -28.55 7.45 8.00
N THR A 437 -28.11 8.25 7.03
CA THR A 437 -27.60 9.62 7.28
C THR A 437 -28.65 10.52 7.96
N GLN A 438 -29.89 10.54 7.47
CA GLN A 438 -30.96 11.36 8.05
C GLN A 438 -31.40 10.82 9.42
N ASP A 439 -31.42 9.50 9.55
CA ASP A 439 -31.74 8.80 10.79
C ASP A 439 -30.68 8.98 11.89
N TRP A 440 -29.41 9.16 11.52
CA TRP A 440 -28.33 9.52 12.44
C TRP A 440 -28.42 10.99 12.86
N LEU A 441 -28.59 11.90 11.89
CA LEU A 441 -28.65 13.35 12.11
C LEU A 441 -29.79 13.76 13.04
N THR A 442 -30.97 13.17 12.87
CA THR A 442 -32.16 13.44 13.72
C THR A 442 -32.00 12.96 15.16
N ARG A 443 -30.97 12.16 15.46
CA ARG A 443 -30.64 11.66 16.81
C ARG A 443 -29.45 12.39 17.45
N GLN A 444 -28.77 13.30 16.74
CA GLN A 444 -27.66 14.10 17.28
C GLN A 444 -28.17 15.46 17.82
N PRO A 445 -27.52 16.05 18.85
CA PRO A 445 -27.90 17.34 19.43
C PRO A 445 -27.42 18.52 18.57
N VAL A 446 -27.90 18.61 17.33
CA VAL A 446 -27.36 19.51 16.30
C VAL A 446 -28.14 20.83 16.24
N PRO A 447 -27.47 22.01 16.25
CA PRO A 447 -28.14 23.29 16.06
C PRO A 447 -28.87 23.39 14.72
N ALA A 448 -30.05 24.04 14.70
CA ALA A 448 -30.87 24.18 13.49
C ALA A 448 -30.12 24.85 12.32
N ALA A 449 -29.21 25.79 12.60
CA ALA A 449 -28.35 26.40 11.60
C ALA A 449 -27.41 25.37 10.92
N THR A 450 -26.82 24.45 11.71
CA THR A 450 -25.97 23.37 11.19
C THR A 450 -26.75 22.40 10.33
N HIS A 451 -27.99 22.05 10.72
CA HIS A 451 -28.89 21.28 9.85
C HIS A 451 -29.16 22.00 8.52
N GLN A 452 -29.35 23.33 8.53
CA GLN A 452 -29.56 24.15 7.31
C GLN A 452 -28.30 24.32 6.45
N ARG A 453 -27.10 24.17 7.01
CA ARG A 453 -25.83 24.11 6.25
C ARG A 453 -25.68 22.76 5.57
N LEU A 454 -25.85 21.69 6.32
CA LEU A 454 -25.77 20.33 5.78
C LEU A 454 -26.85 20.05 4.74
N SER A 455 -28.09 20.48 4.95
CA SER A 455 -29.16 20.28 3.96
C SER A 455 -28.87 21.00 2.64
N ARG A 456 -28.34 22.24 2.67
CA ARG A 456 -27.90 22.94 1.46
C ARG A 456 -26.79 22.19 0.72
N LEU A 457 -25.81 21.64 1.42
CA LEU A 457 -24.73 20.83 0.81
C LEU A 457 -25.27 19.52 0.22
N LEU A 458 -26.17 18.82 0.91
CA LEU A 458 -26.80 17.59 0.40
C LEU A 458 -27.72 17.89 -0.80
N THR A 459 -28.47 18.99 -0.78
CA THR A 459 -29.27 19.45 -1.94
C THR A 459 -28.37 19.86 -3.10
N ALA A 460 -27.22 20.49 -2.87
CA ALA A 460 -26.25 20.77 -3.94
C ALA A 460 -25.77 19.46 -4.59
N LEU A 461 -25.36 18.46 -3.79
CA LEU A 461 -24.97 17.14 -4.27
C LEU A 461 -26.08 16.47 -5.09
N SER A 462 -27.32 16.48 -4.59
CA SER A 462 -28.48 15.93 -5.31
C SER A 462 -28.82 16.71 -6.57
N ASN A 463 -28.63 18.03 -6.62
CA ASN A 463 -28.86 18.83 -7.82
C ASN A 463 -27.80 18.54 -8.90
N SER A 464 -26.53 18.43 -8.53
CA SER A 464 -25.44 18.01 -9.44
C SER A 464 -25.64 16.59 -9.97
N GLN A 465 -26.27 15.70 -9.19
CA GLN A 465 -26.68 14.37 -9.66
C GLN A 465 -27.95 14.41 -10.54
N SER A 466 -28.91 15.28 -10.23
CA SER A 466 -30.20 15.35 -10.93
C SER A 466 -30.09 16.03 -12.30
N GLN A 467 -29.17 16.99 -12.48
CA GLN A 467 -28.92 17.60 -13.79
C GLN A 467 -28.43 16.56 -14.81
N THR A 468 -27.62 15.58 -14.40
CA THR A 468 -27.19 14.46 -15.25
C THR A 468 -28.34 13.54 -15.68
N VAL A 469 -29.45 13.50 -14.93
CA VAL A 469 -30.66 12.72 -15.27
C VAL A 469 -31.62 13.53 -16.14
N ALA A 470 -31.89 14.78 -15.77
CA ALA A 470 -32.80 15.65 -16.53
C ALA A 470 -32.33 15.90 -17.98
N SER A 471 -31.01 15.98 -18.21
CA SER A 471 -30.44 16.07 -19.56
C SER A 471 -30.79 14.85 -20.43
N LYS A 472 -30.75 13.62 -19.86
CA LYS A 472 -31.10 12.39 -20.60
C LYS A 472 -32.58 12.33 -21.00
N SER A 473 -33.47 12.97 -20.24
CA SER A 473 -34.90 13.04 -20.59
C SER A 473 -35.21 14.07 -21.68
N ALA A 474 -34.45 15.17 -21.77
CA ALA A 474 -34.72 16.26 -22.71
C ALA A 474 -34.30 15.96 -24.16
N GLU A 475 -33.27 15.13 -24.37
CA GLU A 475 -32.86 14.70 -25.71
C GLU A 475 -33.82 13.66 -26.31
N ALA A 476 -34.46 12.82 -25.47
CA ALA A 476 -35.37 11.77 -25.90
C ALA A 476 -36.73 12.26 -26.48
N THR A 477 -37.00 13.57 -26.48
CA THR A 477 -38.30 14.15 -26.94
C THR A 477 -38.16 15.20 -28.04
N ARG A 478 -37.00 15.29 -28.71
CA ARG A 478 -36.72 16.33 -29.74
C ARG A 478 -36.33 15.78 -31.12
N GLN A 479 -36.54 14.50 -31.39
CA GLN A 479 -36.09 13.84 -32.62
C GLN A 479 -37.23 13.42 -33.57
N ASP A 480 -38.45 13.90 -33.35
CA ASP A 480 -39.60 13.65 -34.24
C ASP A 480 -40.54 14.88 -34.34
N SER A 481 -40.05 15.93 -35.03
CA SER A 481 -40.84 17.04 -35.61
C SER A 481 -39.90 18.04 -36.28
N ASP A 482 -39.62 17.88 -37.58
CA ASP A 482 -38.89 18.86 -38.38
C ASP A 482 -39.69 19.26 -39.63
N GLN A 483 -40.13 20.52 -39.69
CA GLN A 483 -40.23 21.34 -40.91
C GLN A 483 -40.82 22.74 -40.66
N GLY A 484 -40.15 23.77 -41.20
CA GLY A 484 -40.88 24.85 -41.91
C GLY A 484 -41.14 26.19 -41.22
N ALA A 485 -40.09 26.98 -40.94
CA ALA A 485 -40.19 28.45 -40.88
C ALA A 485 -38.87 29.14 -41.24
N ILE A 486 -38.90 30.19 -42.07
CA ILE A 486 -37.73 31.00 -42.45
C ILE A 486 -38.00 32.48 -42.13
N ALA A 487 -37.38 33.01 -41.08
CA ALA A 487 -37.26 34.45 -40.78
C ALA A 487 -36.17 34.66 -39.69
N PRO A 488 -35.61 35.87 -39.50
CA PRO A 488 -34.26 36.15 -39.99
C PRO A 488 -33.21 36.31 -38.88
N ALA A 489 -31.95 36.50 -39.29
CA ALA A 489 -30.79 36.53 -38.40
C ALA A 489 -30.88 37.60 -37.28
N GLN A 490 -30.54 37.18 -36.06
CA GLN A 490 -29.95 38.06 -35.05
C GLN A 490 -28.54 37.59 -34.75
N THR A 491 -27.56 38.47 -34.91
CA THR A 491 -26.15 38.21 -34.62
C THR A 491 -25.88 38.35 -33.13
N SER A 492 -26.08 37.27 -32.37
CA SER A 492 -25.40 37.09 -31.08
C SER A 492 -24.07 36.36 -31.33
N SER A 493 -22.98 36.89 -30.77
CA SER A 493 -21.64 36.28 -30.88
C SER A 493 -21.58 35.03 -30.01
N GLY A 494 -22.00 33.89 -30.58
CA GLY A 494 -22.07 32.61 -29.87
C GLY A 494 -20.71 32.08 -29.46
N THR A 495 -20.31 32.31 -28.21
CA THR A 495 -19.22 31.56 -27.58
C THR A 495 -19.64 30.10 -27.48
N ILE A 496 -18.98 29.22 -28.24
CA ILE A 496 -19.26 27.78 -28.22
C ILE A 496 -18.89 27.25 -26.82
N ALA A 497 -19.89 26.86 -26.04
CA ALA A 497 -19.69 26.32 -24.69
C ALA A 497 -19.18 24.88 -24.77
N ILE A 498 -17.86 24.71 -24.66
CA ILE A 498 -17.21 23.39 -24.65
C ILE A 498 -17.41 22.76 -23.26
N ALA A 499 -17.98 21.56 -23.22
CA ALA A 499 -18.22 20.84 -21.97
C ALA A 499 -16.89 20.44 -21.27
N PRO A 500 -16.76 20.63 -19.94
CA PRO A 500 -15.53 20.36 -19.22
C PRO A 500 -15.20 18.86 -19.19
N LEU A 501 -13.90 18.57 -19.20
CA LEU A 501 -13.37 17.22 -19.06
C LEU A 501 -13.19 16.90 -17.57
N GLU A 502 -13.82 15.81 -17.11
CA GLU A 502 -13.64 15.29 -15.75
C GLU A 502 -12.38 14.44 -15.62
N ALA A 503 -12.15 13.59 -16.62
CA ALA A 503 -11.03 12.67 -16.71
C ALA A 503 -10.58 12.50 -18.17
N ILE A 504 -9.34 12.09 -18.36
CA ILE A 504 -8.74 11.78 -19.67
C ILE A 504 -8.11 10.39 -19.67
N ILE A 505 -8.12 9.77 -20.84
CA ILE A 505 -7.27 8.65 -21.26
C ILE A 505 -6.63 9.08 -22.59
N GLY A 506 -5.33 8.92 -22.72
CA GLY A 506 -4.57 9.46 -23.85
C GLY A 506 -3.24 8.76 -24.07
N GLN A 507 -2.59 9.14 -25.16
CA GLN A 507 -1.34 8.54 -25.62
C GLN A 507 -0.24 9.61 -25.61
N ALA A 508 0.78 9.41 -24.79
CA ALA A 508 1.91 10.33 -24.70
C ALA A 508 3.04 9.93 -25.66
N ARG A 509 3.51 10.89 -26.46
CA ARG A 509 4.77 10.80 -27.19
C ARG A 509 5.83 11.69 -26.51
N PRO A 510 7.02 11.18 -26.17
CA PRO A 510 8.11 12.04 -25.68
C PRO A 510 8.51 13.05 -26.77
N ILE A 511 8.84 14.27 -26.36
CA ILE A 511 9.32 15.35 -27.22
C ILE A 511 10.50 16.06 -26.55
N SER A 512 11.49 16.52 -27.33
CA SER A 512 12.69 17.18 -26.79
C SER A 512 12.45 18.63 -26.34
N ALA A 513 11.38 19.25 -26.83
CA ALA A 513 10.90 20.57 -26.44
C ALA A 513 9.39 20.68 -26.73
N PRO A 514 8.62 21.50 -25.99
CA PRO A 514 7.24 21.77 -26.31
C PRO A 514 7.13 22.55 -27.65
N PRO A 515 6.13 22.24 -28.51
CA PRO A 515 5.81 23.08 -29.65
C PRO A 515 5.20 24.42 -29.20
N THR A 516 5.09 25.36 -30.14
CA THR A 516 4.29 26.58 -29.92
C THR A 516 2.86 26.22 -29.54
N GLY A 517 2.41 26.71 -28.39
CA GLY A 517 1.12 26.40 -27.80
C GLY A 517 0.80 27.33 -26.63
N TYR A 518 -0.34 27.10 -25.99
CA TYR A 518 -0.80 27.88 -24.85
C TYR A 518 -0.25 27.33 -23.55
N ALA A 519 0.58 28.13 -22.86
CA ALA A 519 0.93 27.89 -21.47
C ALA A 519 -0.30 28.13 -20.59
N ALA A 520 -0.60 27.21 -19.69
CA ALA A 520 -1.66 27.40 -18.70
C ALA A 520 -1.34 28.59 -17.76
N PRO A 521 -2.34 29.26 -17.17
CA PRO A 521 -2.09 30.35 -16.23
C PRO A 521 -1.15 29.94 -15.09
N GLY A 522 -0.04 30.68 -14.94
CA GLY A 522 1.01 30.37 -13.95
C GLY A 522 1.98 29.26 -14.34
N GLN A 523 1.96 28.77 -15.59
CA GLN A 523 2.91 27.79 -16.13
C GLN A 523 3.79 28.41 -17.23
N THR A 524 4.88 27.73 -17.57
CA THR A 524 5.74 28.06 -18.72
C THR A 524 5.93 26.83 -19.61
N LEU A 525 6.14 27.06 -20.92
CA LEU A 525 6.54 26.03 -21.89
C LEU A 525 8.07 26.05 -22.08
N ASP A 526 8.81 25.98 -20.97
CA ASP A 526 10.27 26.01 -20.95
C ASP A 526 10.86 24.59 -21.17
N PRO A 527 11.68 24.37 -22.22
CA PRO A 527 12.36 23.09 -22.46
C PRO A 527 13.18 22.57 -21.27
N ALA A 528 13.67 23.43 -20.37
CA ALA A 528 14.47 23.04 -19.22
C ALA A 528 13.71 22.30 -18.10
N LEU A 529 12.36 22.24 -18.16
CA LEU A 529 11.51 21.67 -17.11
C LEU A 529 11.46 20.12 -17.05
N GLY A 530 12.38 19.42 -17.72
CA GLY A 530 12.50 17.96 -17.71
C GLY A 530 11.97 17.29 -18.98
N GLN A 531 11.63 16.00 -18.91
CA GLN A 531 11.11 15.28 -20.08
C GLN A 531 9.70 15.77 -20.43
N TRP A 532 9.57 16.34 -21.62
CA TRP A 532 8.31 16.80 -22.18
C TRP A 532 7.58 15.68 -22.92
N TYR A 533 6.25 15.76 -22.89
CA TYR A 533 5.32 14.87 -23.57
C TYR A 533 4.25 15.66 -24.31
N ALA A 534 3.99 15.25 -25.56
CA ALA A 534 2.76 15.57 -26.28
C ALA A 534 1.74 14.46 -25.98
N VAL A 535 0.62 14.79 -25.34
CA VAL A 535 -0.43 13.83 -24.99
C VAL A 535 -1.63 14.01 -25.92
N GLU A 536 -1.85 13.04 -26.79
CA GLU A 536 -3.05 12.98 -27.65
C GLU A 536 -4.23 12.42 -26.83
N LEU A 537 -5.35 13.15 -26.80
CA LEU A 537 -6.55 12.72 -26.09
C LEU A 537 -7.29 11.65 -26.91
N ARG A 538 -7.25 10.40 -26.43
CA ARG A 538 -7.88 9.24 -27.09
C ARG A 538 -9.32 9.07 -26.63
N THR A 539 -9.57 9.16 -25.34
CA THR A 539 -10.91 9.04 -24.76
C THR A 539 -11.03 10.00 -23.58
N VAL A 540 -12.14 10.72 -23.46
CA VAL A 540 -12.36 11.71 -22.39
C VAL A 540 -13.68 11.46 -21.68
N ARG A 541 -13.74 11.82 -20.40
CA ARG A 541 -14.99 11.75 -19.63
C ARG A 541 -15.64 13.13 -19.56
N GLN A 542 -16.86 13.21 -20.08
CA GLN A 542 -17.72 14.40 -20.07
C GLN A 542 -19.10 14.00 -19.57
N ASN A 543 -19.68 14.74 -18.63
CA ASN A 543 -21.03 14.50 -18.10
C ASN A 543 -21.22 13.05 -17.60
N GLN A 544 -20.22 12.52 -16.88
CA GLN A 544 -20.15 11.14 -16.36
C GLN A 544 -20.15 10.04 -17.44
N ALA A 545 -19.93 10.38 -18.71
CA ALA A 545 -19.83 9.42 -19.81
C ALA A 545 -18.45 9.47 -20.48
N TRP A 546 -17.89 8.30 -20.80
CA TRP A 546 -16.70 8.18 -21.64
C TRP A 546 -17.06 8.43 -23.12
N ARG A 547 -16.23 9.21 -23.81
CA ARG A 547 -16.42 9.59 -25.23
C ARG A 547 -15.10 9.50 -25.97
N GLN A 548 -15.13 8.96 -27.19
CA GLN A 548 -13.95 8.86 -28.05
C GLN A 548 -13.54 10.24 -28.57
N GLY A 549 -12.25 10.56 -28.44
CA GLY A 549 -11.65 11.85 -28.81
C GLY A 549 -12.13 13.06 -27.99
N PHE A 550 -11.57 14.23 -28.30
CA PHE A 550 -12.05 15.53 -27.82
C PHE A 550 -12.03 16.53 -28.98
N ALA A 551 -13.18 16.65 -29.65
CA ALA A 551 -13.35 17.56 -30.78
C ALA A 551 -13.39 19.02 -30.32
N THR A 552 -12.55 19.86 -30.93
CA THR A 552 -12.62 21.32 -30.77
C THR A 552 -12.90 21.98 -32.12
N PRO A 553 -13.51 23.18 -32.16
CA PRO A 553 -13.74 23.88 -33.42
C PRO A 553 -12.41 24.12 -34.16
N ALA A 554 -12.38 23.84 -35.46
CA ALA A 554 -11.24 24.22 -36.29
C ALA A 554 -11.05 25.75 -36.22
N ALA A 555 -9.83 26.20 -35.90
CA ALA A 555 -9.49 27.58 -35.55
C ALA A 555 -10.07 28.13 -34.22
N ALA A 556 -10.40 27.27 -33.25
CA ALA A 556 -10.56 27.70 -31.85
C ALA A 556 -9.23 28.25 -31.27
N ASP A 557 -9.33 29.26 -30.40
CA ASP A 557 -8.19 29.73 -29.61
C ASP A 557 -7.88 28.71 -28.49
N PRO A 558 -6.63 28.23 -28.35
CA PRO A 558 -6.17 27.44 -27.21
C PRO A 558 -6.60 27.95 -25.83
N ALA A 559 -6.64 29.28 -25.62
CA ALA A 559 -7.07 29.90 -24.37
C ALA A 559 -8.58 29.75 -24.09
N VAL A 560 -9.39 29.56 -25.13
CA VAL A 560 -10.84 29.29 -25.03
C VAL A 560 -11.11 27.79 -24.80
N VAL A 561 -10.23 26.91 -25.28
CA VAL A 561 -10.29 25.46 -25.02
C VAL A 561 -9.79 25.11 -23.61
N TRP A 562 -8.77 25.82 -23.09
CA TRP A 562 -8.15 25.49 -21.80
C TRP A 562 -9.14 25.36 -20.62
N PRO A 563 -10.14 26.24 -20.40
CA PRO A 563 -11.10 26.10 -19.30
C PRO A 563 -11.86 24.77 -19.28
N ALA A 564 -12.17 24.18 -20.45
CA ALA A 564 -12.82 22.87 -20.54
C ALA A 564 -11.84 21.72 -20.23
N VAL A 565 -10.59 21.84 -20.66
CA VAL A 565 -9.53 20.84 -20.42
C VAL A 565 -9.01 20.87 -18.98
N ARG A 566 -9.03 22.04 -18.33
CA ARG A 566 -8.39 22.31 -17.04
C ARG A 566 -8.72 21.29 -15.93
N PRO A 567 -9.97 20.84 -15.71
CA PRO A 567 -10.27 19.98 -14.56
C PRO A 567 -9.60 18.61 -14.69
N ALA A 568 -9.72 17.91 -15.82
CA ALA A 568 -9.02 16.65 -16.08
C ALA A 568 -7.49 16.81 -16.10
N ALA A 569 -6.98 17.95 -16.62
CA ALA A 569 -5.56 18.27 -16.57
C ALA A 569 -5.02 18.52 -15.14
N GLN A 570 -5.91 18.85 -14.20
CA GLN A 570 -5.63 19.00 -12.76
C GLN A 570 -6.02 17.77 -11.93
N ALA A 571 -6.71 16.77 -12.52
CA ALA A 571 -7.14 15.53 -11.87
C ALA A 571 -6.00 14.49 -11.71
N SER A 572 -4.86 14.96 -11.20
CA SER A 572 -3.62 14.20 -10.99
C SER A 572 -3.28 13.24 -12.14
N PRO A 573 -3.13 13.71 -13.40
CA PRO A 573 -2.81 12.83 -14.51
C PRO A 573 -1.49 12.08 -14.29
N GLN A 574 -1.46 10.83 -14.74
CA GLN A 574 -0.35 9.91 -14.58
C GLN A 574 0.10 9.42 -15.95
N VAL A 575 1.41 9.30 -16.16
CA VAL A 575 1.99 8.59 -17.29
C VAL A 575 2.41 7.20 -16.84
N LEU A 576 2.02 6.19 -17.59
CA LEU A 576 2.34 4.80 -17.33
C LEU A 576 3.62 4.41 -18.08
N ARG A 577 4.66 4.01 -17.33
CA ARG A 577 5.81 3.33 -17.92
C ARG A 577 5.54 1.83 -17.95
N TRP A 578 5.36 1.28 -19.14
CA TRP A 578 5.27 -0.17 -19.34
C TRP A 578 6.54 -0.87 -18.86
N VAL A 579 6.36 -1.97 -18.13
CA VAL A 579 7.43 -2.89 -17.67
C VAL A 579 7.24 -4.27 -18.31
N THR A 580 5.98 -4.69 -18.47
CA THR A 580 5.56 -5.74 -19.41
C THR A 580 4.35 -5.22 -20.21
N PRO A 581 3.86 -5.93 -21.26
CA PRO A 581 2.70 -5.48 -22.02
C PRO A 581 1.38 -5.38 -21.22
N THR A 582 1.31 -5.97 -20.03
CA THR A 582 0.15 -5.89 -19.11
C THR A 582 0.46 -5.25 -17.76
N THR A 583 1.73 -4.94 -17.45
CA THR A 583 2.12 -4.29 -16.18
C THR A 583 2.85 -2.98 -16.43
N GLY A 584 2.33 -1.92 -15.84
CA GLY A 584 2.89 -0.57 -15.93
C GLY A 584 3.11 0.05 -14.56
N VAL A 585 4.16 0.87 -14.45
CA VAL A 585 4.46 1.68 -13.27
C VAL A 585 3.93 3.09 -13.52
N PRO A 586 2.81 3.50 -12.90
CA PRO A 586 2.31 4.87 -13.02
C PRO A 586 3.29 5.84 -12.36
N SER A 587 3.43 7.01 -12.97
CA SER A 587 4.27 8.11 -12.52
C SER A 587 3.51 9.44 -12.68
N PRO A 588 3.71 10.42 -11.79
CA PRO A 588 3.00 11.70 -11.89
C PRO A 588 3.38 12.45 -13.17
N LEU A 589 2.38 13.02 -13.84
CA LEU A 589 2.52 13.85 -15.03
C LEU A 589 1.95 15.25 -14.74
N THR A 590 2.66 16.31 -15.08
CA THR A 590 2.20 17.69 -14.88
C THR A 590 1.85 18.33 -16.21
N VAL A 591 0.56 18.55 -16.49
CA VAL A 591 0.12 19.30 -17.68
C VAL A 591 0.45 20.78 -17.49
N ARG A 592 1.26 21.33 -18.40
CA ARG A 592 1.72 22.73 -18.42
C ARG A 592 0.91 23.62 -19.37
N GLY A 593 0.17 23.02 -20.29
CA GLY A 593 -0.56 23.73 -21.33
C GLY A 593 -1.17 22.80 -22.37
N LEU A 594 -1.57 23.36 -23.52
CA LEU A 594 -2.01 22.58 -24.69
C LEU A 594 -1.58 23.24 -26.00
N SER A 595 -1.58 22.44 -27.06
CA SER A 595 -1.45 22.89 -28.45
C SER A 595 -2.66 22.39 -29.24
N LEU A 596 -3.10 23.18 -30.22
CA LEU A 596 -4.18 22.84 -31.14
C LEU A 596 -3.62 22.76 -32.56
N ALA A 597 -3.91 21.68 -33.27
CA ALA A 597 -3.58 21.51 -34.69
C ALA A 597 -4.76 20.84 -35.39
N ASP A 598 -5.30 21.46 -36.43
CA ASP A 598 -6.40 20.95 -37.26
C ASP A 598 -7.64 20.45 -36.48
N GLY A 599 -7.95 21.12 -35.35
CA GLY A 599 -9.06 20.78 -34.45
C GLY A 599 -8.74 19.71 -33.39
N ASN A 600 -7.58 19.05 -33.49
CA ASN A 600 -7.10 18.10 -32.49
C ASN A 600 -6.46 18.83 -31.30
N THR A 601 -6.77 18.36 -30.08
CA THR A 601 -6.18 18.88 -28.84
C THR A 601 -5.08 17.97 -28.32
N THR A 602 -3.87 18.51 -28.21
CA THR A 602 -2.71 17.82 -27.66
C THR A 602 -2.28 18.52 -26.36
N LEU A 603 -2.28 17.82 -25.23
CA LEU A 603 -1.81 18.40 -23.98
C LEU A 603 -0.27 18.42 -23.95
N LEU A 604 0.29 19.51 -23.44
CA LEU A 604 1.74 19.66 -23.27
C LEU A 604 2.07 19.45 -21.80
N ALA A 605 2.86 18.42 -21.50
CA ALA A 605 3.10 17.98 -20.12
C ALA A 605 4.56 17.65 -19.83
N THR A 606 4.98 17.80 -18.58
CA THR A 606 6.31 17.41 -18.07
C THR A 606 6.18 16.25 -17.09
N GLY A 607 7.04 15.24 -17.21
CA GLY A 607 7.08 14.09 -16.31
C GLY A 607 8.47 13.44 -16.23
N PRO A 608 8.63 12.32 -15.51
CA PRO A 608 9.86 11.53 -15.57
C PRO A 608 10.03 10.87 -16.94
N ALA A 609 11.27 10.52 -17.29
CA ALA A 609 11.57 9.82 -18.54
C ALA A 609 10.97 8.40 -18.55
N VAL A 610 10.27 8.08 -19.63
CA VAL A 610 9.75 6.75 -19.94
C VAL A 610 10.72 6.06 -20.91
N THR A 611 11.07 4.82 -20.62
CA THR A 611 11.87 3.96 -21.50
C THR A 611 11.04 3.45 -22.67
N ASP A 612 11.67 3.28 -23.83
CA ASP A 612 11.00 2.70 -25.00
C ASP A 612 10.39 1.31 -24.69
N SER A 613 9.22 1.05 -25.28
CA SER A 613 8.46 -0.18 -25.08
C SER A 613 7.63 -0.50 -26.33
N VAL A 614 7.12 -1.73 -26.42
CA VAL A 614 6.24 -2.19 -27.51
C VAL A 614 4.90 -1.44 -27.50
N LEU A 615 4.42 -1.06 -26.31
CA LEU A 615 3.24 -0.22 -26.14
C LEU A 615 3.64 1.25 -25.95
N PRO A 616 2.94 2.21 -26.56
CA PRO A 616 3.21 3.63 -26.37
C PRO A 616 2.90 4.06 -24.92
N PRO A 617 3.53 5.12 -24.38
CA PRO A 617 3.22 5.61 -23.03
C PRO A 617 1.74 5.99 -22.87
N LEU A 618 1.01 5.28 -22.01
CA LEU A 618 -0.40 5.57 -21.69
C LEU A 618 -0.47 6.72 -20.68
N VAL A 619 -1.40 7.65 -20.87
CA VAL A 619 -1.73 8.72 -19.91
C VAL A 619 -3.17 8.58 -19.46
N PHE A 620 -3.42 8.72 -18.16
CA PHE A 620 -4.77 8.65 -17.59
C PHE A 620 -4.90 9.52 -16.34
N SER A 621 -6.10 10.04 -16.08
CA SER A 621 -6.41 10.73 -14.81
C SER A 621 -6.41 9.73 -13.65
N GLN A 622 -5.97 10.14 -12.45
CA GLN A 622 -5.89 9.24 -11.30
C GLN A 622 -7.26 8.65 -10.96
N GLY A 623 -7.37 7.31 -10.98
CA GLY A 623 -8.62 6.59 -10.69
C GLY A 623 -9.55 6.38 -11.89
N ALA A 624 -9.19 6.81 -13.10
CA ALA A 624 -9.98 6.54 -14.30
C ALA A 624 -9.91 5.06 -14.77
N LEU A 625 -8.82 4.37 -14.45
CA LEU A 625 -8.52 3.00 -14.88
C LEU A 625 -8.29 2.06 -13.70
N THR A 626 -8.75 0.82 -13.87
CA THR A 626 -8.54 -0.32 -12.98
C THR A 626 -7.77 -1.41 -13.73
N TRP A 627 -6.85 -2.07 -13.03
CA TRP A 627 -6.01 -3.15 -13.57
C TRP A 627 -6.54 -4.51 -13.12
N LEU A 628 -6.37 -5.54 -13.96
CA LEU A 628 -6.67 -6.93 -13.59
C LEU A 628 -5.65 -7.40 -12.53
N ASP A 629 -6.06 -7.40 -11.27
CA ASP A 629 -5.18 -7.61 -10.11
C ASP A 629 -4.75 -9.07 -9.98
N ALA A 630 -3.43 -9.30 -9.87
CA ALA A 630 -2.86 -10.63 -9.62
C ALA A 630 -3.38 -11.27 -8.32
N ASN A 631 -3.79 -10.46 -7.33
CA ASN A 631 -4.34 -10.95 -6.05
C ASN A 631 -5.82 -11.37 -6.14
N GLN A 632 -6.50 -11.08 -7.25
CA GLN A 632 -7.90 -11.45 -7.51
C GLN A 632 -8.03 -12.62 -8.49
N GLN A 633 -6.90 -13.25 -8.84
CA GLN A 633 -6.86 -14.42 -9.70
C GLN A 633 -7.53 -15.63 -9.03
N GLN A 634 -8.36 -16.30 -9.81
CA GLN A 634 -9.01 -17.56 -9.48
C GLN A 634 -8.48 -18.64 -10.43
N ARG A 635 -8.44 -19.90 -9.99
CA ARG A 635 -8.26 -21.00 -10.93
C ARG A 635 -9.53 -21.15 -11.77
N PRO A 636 -9.42 -21.25 -13.10
CA PRO A 636 -10.57 -21.47 -13.96
C PRO A 636 -11.21 -22.83 -13.70
N ASP A 637 -12.54 -22.87 -13.81
CA ASP A 637 -13.28 -24.11 -13.92
C ASP A 637 -13.11 -24.67 -15.35
N ALA A 638 -12.13 -25.54 -15.50
CA ALA A 638 -11.76 -26.13 -16.79
C ALA A 638 -12.89 -26.94 -17.45
N GLU A 639 -13.88 -27.43 -16.69
CA GLU A 639 -15.05 -28.11 -17.26
C GLU A 639 -16.05 -27.08 -17.81
N ALA A 640 -16.34 -26.01 -17.05
CA ALA A 640 -17.22 -24.93 -17.50
C ALA A 640 -16.67 -24.16 -18.72
N ILE A 641 -15.35 -23.93 -18.80
CA ILE A 641 -14.76 -23.13 -19.88
C ILE A 641 -14.31 -23.93 -21.12
N ALA A 642 -14.29 -25.28 -21.07
CA ALA A 642 -13.77 -26.09 -22.17
C ALA A 642 -14.51 -25.88 -23.50
N THR A 643 -15.83 -25.95 -23.49
CA THR A 643 -16.67 -25.80 -24.69
C THR A 643 -16.54 -24.41 -25.35
N PRO A 644 -16.71 -23.27 -24.63
CA PRO A 644 -16.57 -21.97 -25.28
C PRO A 644 -15.13 -21.66 -25.71
N VAL A 645 -14.13 -21.97 -24.89
CA VAL A 645 -12.73 -21.68 -25.24
C VAL A 645 -12.26 -22.51 -26.43
N SER A 646 -12.69 -23.77 -26.54
CA SER A 646 -12.40 -24.57 -27.75
C SER A 646 -13.13 -24.08 -28.98
N THR A 647 -14.37 -23.59 -28.83
CA THR A 647 -15.12 -22.96 -29.94
C THR A 647 -14.37 -21.72 -30.47
N VAL A 648 -13.74 -20.93 -29.60
CA VAL A 648 -12.87 -19.81 -30.02
C VAL A 648 -11.59 -20.29 -30.69
N LEU A 649 -10.85 -21.22 -30.06
CA LEU A 649 -9.51 -21.61 -30.51
C LEU A 649 -9.50 -22.50 -31.75
N PHE A 650 -10.47 -23.41 -31.88
CA PHE A 650 -10.51 -24.49 -32.89
C PHE A 650 -11.76 -24.48 -33.77
N GLY A 651 -12.82 -23.74 -33.38
CA GLY A 651 -14.12 -23.80 -34.06
C GLY A 651 -14.68 -25.22 -34.04
N SER A 652 -14.79 -25.84 -35.23
CA SER A 652 -15.29 -27.21 -35.41
C SER A 652 -14.17 -28.28 -35.53
N GLN A 653 -12.90 -27.93 -35.30
CA GLN A 653 -11.79 -28.90 -35.40
C GLN A 653 -11.70 -29.80 -34.14
N PRO A 654 -11.19 -31.04 -34.27
CA PRO A 654 -11.05 -31.96 -33.14
C PRO A 654 -10.06 -31.43 -32.09
N LEU A 655 -10.44 -31.57 -30.81
CA LEU A 655 -9.63 -31.12 -29.68
C LEU A 655 -8.27 -31.85 -29.61
N PRO A 656 -7.14 -31.12 -29.43
CA PRO A 656 -5.84 -31.74 -29.27
C PRO A 656 -5.68 -32.38 -27.87
N THR A 657 -4.91 -33.47 -27.83
CA THR A 657 -4.57 -34.17 -26.58
C THR A 657 -3.91 -33.21 -25.59
N GLY A 658 -4.44 -33.15 -24.36
CA GLY A 658 -3.96 -32.27 -23.30
C GLY A 658 -4.66 -30.90 -23.22
N PHE A 659 -5.59 -30.56 -24.12
CA PHE A 659 -6.30 -29.28 -24.13
C PHE A 659 -6.88 -28.87 -22.76
N ALA A 660 -7.61 -29.77 -22.09
CA ALA A 660 -8.20 -29.51 -20.78
C ALA A 660 -7.15 -29.19 -19.68
N GLY A 661 -5.93 -29.73 -19.79
CA GLY A 661 -4.80 -29.45 -18.88
C GLY A 661 -3.98 -28.21 -19.26
N ALA A 662 -4.33 -27.51 -20.35
CA ALA A 662 -3.89 -26.13 -20.56
C ALA A 662 -4.90 -25.13 -19.98
N LEU A 663 -6.20 -25.48 -19.98
CA LEU A 663 -7.25 -24.63 -19.39
C LEU A 663 -7.08 -24.46 -17.89
N THR A 664 -6.65 -25.51 -17.16
CA THR A 664 -6.38 -25.45 -15.70
C THR A 664 -5.29 -24.45 -15.31
N ASP A 665 -4.44 -24.07 -16.26
CA ASP A 665 -3.24 -23.27 -16.05
C ASP A 665 -3.44 -21.81 -16.52
N LEU A 666 -4.61 -21.48 -17.07
CA LEU A 666 -4.98 -20.10 -17.40
C LEU A 666 -5.28 -19.29 -16.13
N THR A 667 -5.12 -17.97 -16.23
CA THR A 667 -5.61 -17.04 -15.21
C THR A 667 -7.09 -16.71 -15.44
N GLN A 668 -7.93 -16.80 -14.41
CA GLN A 668 -9.32 -16.29 -14.44
C GLN A 668 -9.52 -15.16 -13.44
N HIS A 669 -10.22 -14.10 -13.83
CA HIS A 669 -10.88 -13.14 -12.93
C HIS A 669 -12.40 -13.25 -13.10
N SER A 670 -13.15 -12.88 -12.05
CA SER A 670 -14.61 -12.90 -12.04
C SER A 670 -15.12 -11.49 -11.69
N LEU A 671 -15.70 -10.79 -12.67
CA LEU A 671 -16.05 -9.36 -12.59
C LEU A 671 -17.38 -9.12 -13.29
N ASP A 672 -18.29 -8.37 -12.68
CA ASP A 672 -19.45 -7.80 -13.40
C ASP A 672 -18.92 -6.63 -14.26
N LEU A 673 -18.97 -6.79 -15.58
CA LEU A 673 -18.52 -5.84 -16.60
C LEU A 673 -19.69 -5.29 -17.41
N THR A 674 -20.78 -6.05 -17.56
CA THR A 674 -21.96 -5.65 -18.35
C THR A 674 -22.97 -4.82 -17.54
N GLY A 675 -22.88 -4.83 -16.21
CA GLY A 675 -23.74 -4.09 -15.30
C GLY A 675 -25.07 -4.77 -14.99
N ASP A 676 -25.20 -6.08 -15.24
CA ASP A 676 -26.42 -6.85 -14.97
C ASP A 676 -26.45 -7.52 -13.57
N GLY A 677 -25.35 -7.42 -12.80
CA GLY A 677 -25.20 -8.01 -11.49
C GLY A 677 -24.66 -9.45 -11.49
N GLN A 678 -24.33 -10.02 -12.64
CA GLN A 678 -23.64 -11.32 -12.76
C GLN A 678 -22.14 -11.13 -13.08
N PRO A 679 -21.24 -11.89 -12.45
CA PRO A 679 -19.82 -11.82 -12.77
C PRO A 679 -19.48 -12.60 -14.05
N GLU A 680 -18.90 -11.92 -15.02
CA GLU A 680 -18.27 -12.52 -16.18
C GLU A 680 -16.86 -13.06 -15.87
N ARG A 681 -16.47 -14.11 -16.60
CA ARG A 681 -15.17 -14.77 -16.47
C ARG A 681 -14.19 -14.15 -17.46
N VAL A 682 -13.25 -13.36 -16.97
CA VAL A 682 -12.12 -12.83 -17.76
C VAL A 682 -10.98 -13.84 -17.72
N LEU A 683 -10.74 -14.54 -18.82
CA LEU A 683 -9.67 -15.51 -18.98
C LEU A 683 -8.46 -14.85 -19.64
N THR A 684 -7.27 -15.04 -19.08
CA THR A 684 -6.02 -14.48 -19.62
C THR A 684 -5.01 -15.58 -19.96
N TRP A 685 -4.46 -15.49 -21.17
CA TRP A 685 -3.36 -16.29 -21.70
C TRP A 685 -2.07 -15.47 -21.60
N ASP A 686 -1.16 -15.89 -20.73
CA ASP A 686 0.21 -15.39 -20.65
C ASP A 686 1.13 -16.06 -21.69
N ASP A 687 2.41 -15.72 -21.70
CA ASP A 687 3.38 -16.23 -22.69
C ASP A 687 3.58 -17.76 -22.59
N ASP A 688 3.47 -18.34 -21.39
CA ASP A 688 3.50 -19.80 -21.19
C ASP A 688 2.26 -20.47 -21.80
N ALA A 689 1.07 -19.92 -21.57
CA ALA A 689 -0.18 -20.41 -22.17
C ALA A 689 -0.18 -20.25 -23.71
N LEU A 690 0.23 -19.09 -24.22
CA LEU A 690 0.36 -18.82 -25.66
C LEU A 690 1.42 -19.71 -26.32
N SER A 691 2.50 -20.04 -25.62
CA SER A 691 3.53 -20.97 -26.07
C SER A 691 3.07 -22.44 -26.09
N ARG A 692 2.01 -22.80 -25.36
CA ARG A 692 1.32 -24.10 -25.53
C ARG A 692 0.43 -24.11 -26.78
N LEU A 693 -0.26 -23.01 -27.10
CA LEU A 693 -1.06 -22.91 -28.34
C LEU A 693 -0.21 -23.15 -29.60
N ALA A 694 1.08 -22.77 -29.55
CA ALA A 694 2.08 -23.06 -30.59
C ALA A 694 2.18 -24.56 -30.95
N GLN A 695 2.07 -25.44 -29.93
CA GLN A 695 2.25 -26.88 -30.06
C GLN A 695 1.07 -27.52 -30.81
N TRP A 696 -0.06 -26.82 -30.88
CA TRP A 696 -1.26 -27.18 -31.64
C TRP A 696 -1.36 -26.45 -32.98
N GLN A 697 -0.26 -25.85 -33.45
CA GLN A 697 -0.14 -25.13 -34.73
C GLN A 697 -1.00 -23.85 -34.83
N LEU A 698 -1.55 -23.36 -33.72
CA LEU A 698 -2.34 -22.12 -33.69
C LEU A 698 -1.43 -20.90 -33.82
N SER A 699 -1.70 -20.08 -34.83
CA SER A 699 -0.96 -18.84 -35.11
C SER A 699 -1.60 -17.65 -34.39
N VAL A 700 -1.20 -17.46 -33.13
CA VAL A 700 -1.63 -16.37 -32.24
C VAL A 700 -0.47 -15.39 -32.01
N ASP A 701 -0.76 -14.09 -31.98
CA ASP A 701 0.17 -13.03 -31.61
C ASP A 701 0.62 -13.16 -30.14
N ARG A 702 1.93 -13.06 -29.90
CA ARG A 702 2.56 -13.15 -28.57
C ARG A 702 3.37 -11.91 -28.18
N SER A 703 3.18 -10.80 -28.88
CA SER A 703 3.72 -9.49 -28.48
C SER A 703 3.21 -9.05 -27.10
N SER A 704 2.10 -9.64 -26.66
CA SER A 704 1.37 -9.32 -25.43
C SER A 704 0.45 -10.49 -25.05
N PRO A 705 0.11 -10.66 -23.75
CA PRO A 705 -0.93 -11.57 -23.29
C PRO A 705 -2.27 -11.33 -23.99
N LYS A 706 -3.08 -12.38 -24.07
CA LYS A 706 -4.40 -12.36 -24.73
C LYS A 706 -5.53 -12.66 -23.76
N THR A 707 -6.73 -12.17 -24.05
CA THR A 707 -7.90 -12.24 -23.18
C THR A 707 -9.14 -12.72 -23.94
N VAL A 708 -9.94 -13.56 -23.26
CA VAL A 708 -11.30 -13.92 -23.66
C VAL A 708 -12.22 -13.66 -22.48
N ILE A 709 -13.37 -13.06 -22.70
CA ILE A 709 -14.38 -12.81 -21.66
C ILE A 709 -15.61 -13.66 -21.97
N LEU A 710 -16.04 -14.45 -20.98
CA LEU A 710 -17.24 -15.27 -21.04
C LEU A 710 -18.32 -14.71 -20.11
N ASN A 711 -19.56 -14.61 -20.58
CA ASN A 711 -20.67 -14.25 -19.71
C ASN A 711 -21.07 -15.39 -18.76
N SER A 712 -22.07 -15.12 -17.92
CA SER A 712 -22.67 -16.10 -16.99
C SER A 712 -23.12 -17.40 -17.67
N ASP A 713 -23.72 -17.28 -18.86
CA ASP A 713 -24.13 -18.37 -19.78
C ASP A 713 -22.95 -19.06 -20.51
N ASN A 714 -21.70 -18.75 -20.17
CA ASN A 714 -20.47 -19.20 -20.84
C ASN A 714 -20.35 -18.81 -22.33
N GLN A 715 -21.09 -17.80 -22.79
CA GLN A 715 -20.97 -17.25 -24.15
C GLN A 715 -19.82 -16.24 -24.23
N VAL A 716 -19.08 -16.24 -25.34
CA VAL A 716 -17.94 -15.34 -25.56
C VAL A 716 -18.44 -13.95 -25.93
N ILE A 717 -18.11 -12.95 -25.11
CA ILE A 717 -18.52 -11.55 -25.30
C ILE A 717 -17.36 -10.62 -25.66
N TYR A 718 -16.12 -11.09 -25.50
CA TYR A 718 -14.89 -10.46 -26.01
C TYR A 718 -13.83 -11.53 -26.26
N SER A 719 -12.99 -11.35 -27.28
CA SER A 719 -11.78 -12.15 -27.52
C SER A 719 -10.77 -11.34 -28.33
N ASP A 720 -9.50 -11.35 -27.93
CA ASP A 720 -8.40 -10.79 -28.75
C ASP A 720 -7.38 -11.83 -29.25
N LEU A 721 -7.57 -13.12 -28.95
CA LEU A 721 -6.69 -14.23 -29.37
C LEU A 721 -6.31 -14.23 -30.86
N TYR A 722 -7.23 -13.80 -31.74
CA TYR A 722 -7.00 -13.71 -33.18
C TYR A 722 -7.17 -12.29 -33.73
N ALA A 723 -7.32 -11.28 -32.87
CA ALA A 723 -7.44 -9.88 -33.27
C ALA A 723 -6.07 -9.18 -33.17
N PRO A 724 -5.76 -8.19 -34.04
CA PRO A 724 -4.57 -7.35 -33.93
C PRO A 724 -4.76 -6.26 -32.84
N GLN A 725 -5.16 -6.69 -31.65
CA GLN A 725 -5.31 -5.89 -30.45
C GLN A 725 -4.90 -6.71 -29.22
N SER A 726 -4.79 -6.04 -28.07
CA SER A 726 -4.77 -6.70 -26.75
C SER A 726 -5.52 -5.86 -25.72
N LEU A 727 -6.18 -6.51 -24.75
CA LEU A 727 -6.73 -5.84 -23.57
C LEU A 727 -5.59 -5.26 -22.71
N VAL A 728 -5.79 -4.03 -22.22
CA VAL A 728 -4.78 -3.27 -21.48
C VAL A 728 -5.25 -2.95 -20.06
N ALA A 729 -6.46 -2.44 -19.91
CA ALA A 729 -7.07 -2.06 -18.63
C ALA A 729 -8.60 -2.06 -18.72
N LEU A 730 -9.26 -1.86 -17.58
CA LEU A 730 -10.70 -1.57 -17.49
C LEU A 730 -10.88 -0.11 -17.06
N THR A 731 -11.99 0.53 -17.43
CA THR A 731 -12.44 1.73 -16.72
C THR A 731 -12.83 1.39 -15.28
N ASN A 732 -12.73 2.38 -14.39
CA ASN A 732 -13.10 2.19 -12.98
C ASN A 732 -14.62 1.98 -12.81
N PRO A 733 -15.08 0.86 -12.18
CA PRO A 733 -16.50 0.61 -11.91
C PRO A 733 -17.21 1.71 -11.11
N ALA A 734 -16.47 2.48 -10.30
CA ALA A 734 -17.04 3.59 -9.54
C ALA A 734 -17.41 4.82 -10.39
N ASP A 735 -17.00 4.86 -11.67
CA ASP A 735 -17.27 5.96 -12.61
C ASP A 735 -18.44 5.67 -13.57
N GLY A 736 -19.05 4.48 -13.54
CA GLY A 736 -20.20 4.10 -14.37
C GLY A 736 -20.06 2.73 -15.01
N ALA A 737 -20.61 2.56 -16.21
CA ALA A 737 -20.49 1.31 -16.98
C ALA A 737 -19.01 1.01 -17.30
N ILE A 738 -18.62 -0.26 -17.12
CA ILE A 738 -17.26 -0.70 -17.38
C ILE A 738 -17.04 -0.86 -18.88
N ALA A 739 -15.85 -0.50 -19.31
CA ALA A 739 -15.45 -0.46 -20.70
C ALA A 739 -13.99 -0.92 -20.81
N LEU A 740 -13.67 -1.60 -21.90
CA LEU A 740 -12.40 -2.28 -22.11
C LEU A 740 -11.42 -1.32 -22.80
N LEU A 741 -10.33 -0.96 -22.13
CA LEU A 741 -9.24 -0.23 -22.77
C LEU A 741 -8.38 -1.24 -23.54
N VAL A 742 -8.40 -1.18 -24.87
CA VAL A 742 -7.58 -2.01 -25.75
C VAL A 742 -6.50 -1.19 -26.42
N HIS A 743 -5.39 -1.84 -26.78
CA HIS A 743 -4.42 -1.27 -27.72
C HIS A 743 -4.62 -1.93 -29.09
N ARG A 744 -4.96 -1.14 -30.10
CA ARG A 744 -5.22 -1.59 -31.48
C ARG A 744 -4.56 -0.60 -32.46
N ALA A 745 -3.95 -1.13 -33.52
CA ALA A 745 -3.35 -0.35 -34.61
C ALA A 745 -2.35 0.78 -34.20
N GLY A 746 -1.68 0.64 -33.05
CA GLY A 746 -0.75 1.64 -32.51
C GLY A 746 -1.41 2.76 -31.68
N SER A 747 -2.67 2.58 -31.30
CA SER A 747 -3.45 3.53 -30.51
C SER A 747 -4.22 2.86 -29.36
N TYR A 748 -4.66 3.65 -28.39
CA TYR A 748 -5.56 3.21 -27.34
C TYR A 748 -7.01 3.55 -27.69
N GLU A 749 -7.89 2.56 -27.59
CA GLU A 749 -9.31 2.66 -27.87
C GLU A 749 -10.11 2.09 -26.69
N LEU A 750 -11.29 2.66 -26.42
CA LEU A 750 -12.21 2.15 -25.41
C LEU A 750 -13.39 1.45 -26.08
N LEU A 751 -13.55 0.15 -25.82
CA LEU A 751 -14.70 -0.66 -26.26
C LEU A 751 -15.78 -0.69 -25.17
N THR A 752 -17.03 -0.62 -25.56
CA THR A 752 -18.18 -0.50 -24.65
C THR A 752 -19.17 -1.65 -24.81
N TRP A 753 -19.94 -1.94 -23.76
CA TRP A 753 -20.94 -3.02 -23.81
C TRP A 753 -22.10 -2.67 -24.75
N ASN A 754 -22.19 -3.38 -25.88
CA ASN A 754 -23.30 -3.27 -26.81
C ASN A 754 -24.38 -4.32 -26.46
N ALA A 755 -25.40 -3.88 -25.73
CA ALA A 755 -26.52 -4.75 -25.31
C ALA A 755 -27.34 -5.35 -26.47
N ALA A 756 -27.23 -4.82 -27.71
CA ALA A 756 -27.95 -5.34 -28.86
C ALA A 756 -27.20 -6.50 -29.56
N THR A 757 -25.87 -6.47 -29.60
CA THR A 757 -25.02 -7.56 -30.14
C THR A 757 -24.54 -8.53 -29.07
N LYS A 758 -24.63 -8.13 -27.79
CA LYS A 758 -24.05 -8.80 -26.62
C LYS A 758 -22.52 -8.96 -26.69
N GLN A 759 -21.83 -7.94 -27.20
CA GLN A 759 -20.36 -7.91 -27.28
C GLN A 759 -19.79 -6.57 -26.81
N PHE A 760 -18.48 -6.54 -26.54
CA PHE A 760 -17.73 -5.29 -26.34
C PHE A 760 -17.18 -4.77 -27.67
N GLU A 761 -17.63 -3.58 -28.06
CA GLU A 761 -17.42 -2.94 -29.38
C GLU A 761 -16.99 -1.47 -29.27
#